data_AF-A0AAU8HRH2-F1
#
_entry.id   AF-A0AAU8HRH2-F1
#
_cell.length_a   1.000
_cell.length_b   1.000
_cell.length_c   1.000
_cell.angle_alpha   90.00
_cell.angle_beta   90.00
_cell.angle_gamma   90.00
#
_symmetry.space_group_name_H-M   'P 1'
#
loop_
_entity.id
_entity.type
_entity.pdbx_description
1 polymer ?
#
loop_
_entity_poly.entity_id
_entity_poly.type
_entity_poly.pdbx_seq_one_letter_code
_entity_poly.pdbx_strand_id
1 'polypeptide(L)'
;MRKSILSVFLVLSMLFLVISPASTVYAIEEVNFECEVLKERVRDLAGSLKVEDIENITEISIPEETSDLSGIQQLTGLEKITIITPQNDLDFSILNEIHSLKELVLNRVNIKEIEGLNQIKRLDIYYSTIGTIDGLANIDTMEMTNSEIEKVIGAYNLQTLRLFPSRNNEYESYEGIKQFEGFDNIKKLRVVGDYQNWSIFSETEVEILNLDYNVKRDLSLLKEFSKLKTLSTSTPLSPCYYKYVNELSELEWLSVRNTEEVFDNKLIYGFSGAAFSDSPNEFFINTDFLVDGDIKEHIGYNLMLEGPKVLFMDVDEVVDELPLVLKKEASPYGGGIEEANIMNYKELIYLASSNNEVVKIEDGKIIALAEGVAEINAYFAGASFTEVTIEVAVGDQYRDEYKSGNKASFECNVLENQVKKAAGGSLDYDAVSKIEDMGLDGISSLEGLEQLSNLYRLQISNPKQELDYSILNELHVPILTLENVDGDLSQLEYVSQLTIIDSDVKVKNGLPVGYLFIEDSEKSLDEILQIATRFEIWDSLELGADLDKSDYELIYQSSEDLDMLSSNIFSKTYDKLDYSWGFTTLWYDLVQDGVFGHTLKFIAEDIVLDTREVAVPFNIEKNELVDFFDGCCGGFAHGETEIVEDISDYLDYIYFTSSDEEVVKIKNGKIKAVGNGEVEVKAYFAGIRGTEVSATVTVEGLSDKEVEVTKPVEQTRESITRDELEQEEEVQVRSTNESVTVDVPVETWSRAIESALGRTDYETIEVSIDEYEKVEPTTQKELRPVSNVYRFSLEADGERISEFGDKIRMTFNYDPDLVENPESLSVFWLDPETDKWVAIDSELGEDNTIIGMTDHWSMFTVFEDSSEPEAKEEVSDEDEDDENPETGDSFSIIYVVLAALATFGLVVVRRRRLV
;
A
#
# COMPACT_ATOMS: atom_id res chain seq x y z
N MET A 1 41.25 83.99 -18.51
CA MET A 1 40.63 82.94 -17.66
C MET A 1 39.27 82.46 -18.16
N ARG A 2 38.25 83.30 -18.40
CA ARG A 2 36.92 82.82 -18.86
C ARG A 2 36.88 82.08 -20.20
N LYS A 3 37.76 82.39 -21.15
CA LYS A 3 37.83 81.67 -22.44
C LYS A 3 38.51 80.29 -22.34
N SER A 4 39.38 80.07 -21.37
CA SER A 4 40.09 78.80 -21.21
C SER A 4 39.24 77.75 -20.48
N ILE A 5 38.35 78.18 -19.57
CA ILE A 5 37.44 77.27 -18.86
C ILE A 5 36.38 76.69 -19.83
N LEU A 6 35.89 77.51 -20.77
CA LEU A 6 34.92 77.05 -21.76
C LEU A 6 35.53 76.03 -22.74
N SER A 7 36.80 76.19 -23.13
CA SER A 7 37.51 75.22 -23.97
C SER A 7 37.78 73.90 -23.25
N VAL A 8 38.09 73.94 -21.94
CA VAL A 8 38.27 72.73 -21.14
C VAL A 8 36.95 71.99 -20.96
N PHE A 9 35.84 72.71 -20.73
CA PHE A 9 34.51 72.08 -20.63
C PHE A 9 34.05 71.44 -21.94
N LEU A 10 34.36 72.06 -23.08
CA LEU A 10 33.97 71.54 -24.40
C LEU A 10 34.83 70.34 -24.82
N VAL A 11 36.10 70.31 -24.41
CA VAL A 11 36.97 69.14 -24.60
C VAL A 11 36.57 68.01 -23.64
N LEU A 12 36.20 68.29 -22.39
CA LEU A 12 35.71 67.26 -21.46
C LEU A 12 34.33 66.72 -21.87
N SER A 13 33.42 67.55 -22.41
CA SER A 13 32.13 67.07 -22.90
C SER A 13 32.27 66.24 -24.18
N MET A 14 33.23 66.58 -25.06
CA MET A 14 33.56 65.74 -26.21
C MET A 14 34.30 64.45 -25.80
N LEU A 15 35.13 64.48 -24.74
CA LEU A 15 35.74 63.26 -24.20
C LEU A 15 34.68 62.33 -23.58
N PHE A 16 33.66 62.88 -22.91
CA PHE A 16 32.53 62.09 -22.40
C PHE A 16 31.65 61.50 -23.52
N LEU A 17 31.58 62.15 -24.69
CA LEU A 17 30.87 61.63 -25.87
C LEU A 17 31.67 60.57 -26.64
N VAL A 18 33.00 60.57 -26.53
CA VAL A 18 33.90 59.57 -27.15
C VAL A 18 34.19 58.39 -26.21
N ILE A 19 33.95 58.56 -24.90
CA ILE A 19 33.92 57.47 -23.90
C ILE A 19 32.44 57.16 -23.52
N SER A 20 31.52 57.28 -24.48
CA SER A 20 30.35 56.41 -24.40
C SER A 20 30.90 55.00 -24.59
N PRO A 21 30.70 54.04 -23.67
CA PRO A 21 31.13 52.67 -23.92
C PRO A 21 30.56 52.31 -25.28
N ALA A 22 31.45 52.06 -26.25
CA ALA A 22 31.04 51.51 -27.54
C ALA A 22 30.12 50.36 -27.15
N SER A 23 28.83 50.46 -27.47
CA SER A 23 27.79 49.56 -27.00
C SER A 23 28.37 48.17 -27.11
N THR A 24 28.85 47.64 -25.98
CA THR A 24 29.36 46.29 -25.95
C THR A 24 28.11 45.54 -26.31
N VAL A 25 28.12 44.96 -27.50
CA VAL A 25 27.16 43.94 -27.87
C VAL A 25 27.39 42.90 -26.78
N TYR A 26 26.63 43.02 -25.69
CA TYR A 26 26.55 42.01 -24.66
C TYR A 26 26.06 40.83 -25.47
N ALA A 27 26.97 39.90 -25.77
CA ALA A 27 26.58 38.60 -26.24
C ALA A 27 25.59 38.13 -25.18
N ILE A 28 24.33 38.02 -25.58
CA ILE A 28 23.28 37.54 -24.71
C ILE A 28 23.72 36.11 -24.39
N GLU A 29 24.20 35.91 -23.17
CA GLU A 29 24.75 34.63 -22.75
C GLU A 29 23.55 33.69 -22.59
N GLU A 30 23.37 32.80 -23.56
CA GLU A 30 22.38 31.74 -23.46
C GLU A 30 22.82 30.78 -22.37
N VAL A 31 21.87 30.38 -21.53
CA VAL A 31 22.09 29.40 -20.49
C VAL A 31 22.40 28.04 -21.12
N ASN A 32 23.53 27.46 -20.71
CA ASN A 32 23.97 26.16 -21.19
C ASN A 32 23.38 25.04 -20.32
N PHE A 33 22.78 24.06 -20.98
CA PHE A 33 22.29 22.81 -20.40
C PHE A 33 22.99 21.66 -21.12
N GLU A 34 23.49 20.68 -20.38
CA GLU A 34 24.20 19.54 -20.99
C GLU A 34 23.21 18.53 -21.60
N CYS A 35 22.01 18.41 -21.03
CA CYS A 35 20.93 17.60 -21.58
C CYS A 35 20.04 18.42 -22.52
N GLU A 36 19.96 18.02 -23.80
CA GLU A 36 19.12 18.72 -24.78
C GLU A 36 17.62 18.59 -24.45
N VAL A 37 17.19 17.49 -23.82
CA VAL A 37 15.79 17.28 -23.39
C VAL A 37 15.40 18.31 -22.32
N LEU A 38 16.24 18.47 -21.29
CA LEU A 38 16.02 19.48 -20.25
C LEU A 38 16.03 20.90 -20.83
N LYS A 39 16.96 21.17 -21.76
CA LYS A 39 17.06 22.45 -22.45
C LYS A 39 15.81 22.80 -23.26
N GLU A 40 15.26 21.83 -23.99
CA GLU A 40 14.02 21.99 -24.74
C GLU A 40 12.86 22.26 -23.78
N ARG A 41 12.78 21.52 -22.66
CA ARG A 41 11.76 21.77 -21.64
C ARG A 41 11.83 23.18 -21.06
N VAL A 42 13.01 23.68 -20.75
CA VAL A 42 13.21 25.05 -20.26
C VAL A 42 12.84 26.08 -21.33
N ARG A 43 13.23 25.84 -22.58
CA ARG A 43 12.89 26.71 -23.70
C ARG A 43 11.37 26.80 -23.91
N ASP A 44 10.65 25.71 -23.75
CA ASP A 44 9.19 25.69 -23.86
C ASP A 44 8.51 26.51 -22.76
N LEU A 45 9.06 26.49 -21.54
CA LEU A 45 8.53 27.24 -20.40
C LEU A 45 8.86 28.74 -20.46
N ALA A 46 10.10 29.10 -20.79
CA ALA A 46 10.55 30.50 -20.84
C ALA A 46 10.34 31.18 -22.20
N GLY A 47 10.07 30.42 -23.26
CA GLY A 47 10.06 30.88 -24.66
C GLY A 47 11.44 31.20 -25.24
N SER A 48 12.46 31.33 -24.40
CA SER A 48 13.83 31.70 -24.75
C SER A 48 14.80 31.26 -23.64
N LEU A 49 16.09 31.07 -23.97
CA LEU A 49 17.13 30.63 -23.01
C LEU A 49 17.95 31.80 -22.43
N LYS A 50 17.38 33.00 -22.44
CA LYS A 50 18.03 34.16 -21.81
C LYS A 50 17.79 34.12 -20.31
N VAL A 51 18.80 34.55 -19.55
CA VAL A 51 18.75 34.67 -18.09
C VAL A 51 17.49 35.37 -17.60
N GLU A 52 17.12 36.51 -18.21
CA GLU A 52 15.92 37.28 -17.84
C GLU A 52 14.59 36.53 -18.03
N ASP A 53 14.54 35.59 -18.97
CA ASP A 53 13.34 34.83 -19.28
C ASP A 53 13.23 33.60 -18.36
N ILE A 54 14.34 32.91 -18.10
CA ILE A 54 14.37 31.70 -17.25
C ILE A 54 14.25 32.01 -15.75
N GLU A 55 14.60 33.21 -15.29
CA GLU A 55 14.45 33.65 -13.89
C GLU A 55 12.99 33.58 -13.40
N ASN A 56 12.02 33.59 -14.32
CA ASN A 56 10.59 33.52 -13.99
C ASN A 56 10.07 32.08 -13.87
N ILE A 57 10.88 31.06 -14.16
CA ILE A 57 10.47 29.65 -14.00
C ILE A 57 10.52 29.30 -12.51
N THR A 58 9.35 29.09 -11.92
CA THR A 58 9.20 28.71 -10.51
C THR A 58 8.91 27.23 -10.31
N GLU A 59 8.45 26.53 -11.35
CA GLU A 59 8.16 25.10 -11.31
C GLU A 59 8.61 24.43 -12.61
N ILE A 60 9.18 23.24 -12.48
CA ILE A 60 9.54 22.41 -13.64
C ILE A 60 9.23 20.94 -13.36
N SER A 61 8.65 20.27 -14.36
CA SER A 61 8.59 18.81 -14.42
C SER A 61 9.67 18.33 -15.39
N ILE A 62 10.57 17.49 -14.88
CA ILE A 62 11.72 16.93 -15.59
C ILE A 62 11.24 15.75 -16.45
N PRO A 63 11.43 15.81 -17.78
CA PRO A 63 11.04 14.70 -18.67
C PRO A 63 11.78 13.41 -18.36
N GLU A 64 11.12 12.25 -18.57
CA GLU A 64 11.67 10.92 -18.28
C GLU A 64 12.99 10.65 -19.01
N GLU A 65 13.17 11.21 -20.21
CA GLU A 65 14.36 11.05 -21.04
C GLU A 65 15.54 11.93 -20.61
N THR A 66 15.40 12.68 -19.52
CA THR A 66 16.47 13.53 -19.00
C THR A 66 17.59 12.66 -18.44
N SER A 67 18.78 12.76 -19.04
CA SER A 67 19.96 12.02 -18.62
C SER A 67 20.91 12.81 -17.72
N ASP A 68 20.74 14.13 -17.64
CA ASP A 68 21.64 15.03 -16.90
C ASP A 68 20.85 16.28 -16.46
N LEU A 69 20.98 16.65 -15.18
CA LEU A 69 20.35 17.83 -14.60
C LEU A 69 21.21 19.11 -14.73
N SER A 70 22.43 19.01 -15.25
CA SER A 70 23.37 20.11 -15.41
C SER A 70 22.77 21.27 -16.20
N GLY A 71 22.83 22.47 -15.61
CA GLY A 71 22.21 23.70 -16.10
C GLY A 71 20.98 24.10 -15.27
N ILE A 72 20.34 23.16 -14.56
CA ILE A 72 19.14 23.43 -13.76
C ILE A 72 19.40 24.44 -12.63
N GLN A 73 20.63 24.52 -12.10
CA GLN A 73 21.00 25.49 -11.06
C GLN A 73 20.92 26.94 -11.52
N GLN A 74 20.86 27.19 -12.84
CA GLN A 74 20.70 28.52 -13.40
C GLN A 74 19.25 29.03 -13.31
N LEU A 75 18.30 28.15 -12.97
CA LEU A 75 16.91 28.49 -12.68
C LEU A 75 16.78 29.03 -11.24
N THR A 76 17.34 30.22 -10.99
CA THR A 76 17.47 30.77 -9.62
C THR A 76 16.14 31.14 -8.95
N GLY A 77 15.03 31.13 -9.70
CA GLY A 77 13.68 31.34 -9.19
C GLY A 77 12.91 30.04 -8.92
N LEU A 78 13.52 28.88 -9.16
CA LEU A 78 12.85 27.58 -9.14
C LEU A 78 12.51 27.17 -7.71
N GLU A 79 11.21 27.00 -7.43
CA GLU A 79 10.68 26.66 -6.11
C GLU A 79 10.20 25.20 -6.03
N LYS A 80 9.81 24.61 -7.15
CA LYS A 80 9.30 23.23 -7.22
C LYS A 80 9.91 22.45 -8.37
N ILE A 81 10.33 21.23 -8.08
CA ILE A 81 10.82 20.26 -9.07
C ILE A 81 10.02 18.97 -8.95
N THR A 82 9.52 18.48 -10.09
CA THR A 82 8.93 17.15 -10.20
C THR A 82 9.82 16.30 -11.10
N ILE A 83 10.30 15.16 -10.60
CA ILE A 83 11.10 14.18 -11.35
C ILE A 83 10.29 12.88 -11.43
N ILE A 84 9.98 12.46 -12.65
CA ILE A 84 9.25 11.23 -12.94
C ILE A 84 10.22 10.30 -13.68
N THR A 85 10.36 9.05 -13.21
CA THR A 85 11.00 7.92 -13.92
C THR A 85 12.36 8.20 -14.59
N PRO A 86 13.39 8.68 -13.86
CA PRO A 86 14.73 8.59 -14.41
C PRO A 86 15.16 7.12 -14.39
N GLN A 87 15.23 6.49 -15.56
CA GLN A 87 15.89 5.19 -15.76
C GLN A 87 17.42 5.27 -15.53
N ASN A 88 17.94 6.44 -15.13
CA ASN A 88 19.35 6.81 -15.15
C ASN A 88 19.82 7.27 -13.75
N ASP A 89 21.11 7.05 -13.46
CA ASP A 89 21.85 7.56 -12.29
C ASP A 89 21.95 9.10 -12.34
N LEU A 90 20.84 9.82 -12.17
CA LEU A 90 20.85 11.29 -12.09
C LEU A 90 21.61 11.75 -10.85
N ASP A 91 22.45 12.76 -11.02
CA ASP A 91 23.14 13.41 -9.91
C ASP A 91 22.21 14.43 -9.22
N PHE A 92 21.67 14.07 -8.07
CA PHE A 92 20.80 14.93 -7.26
C PHE A 92 21.57 16.01 -6.49
N SER A 93 22.91 15.91 -6.38
CA SER A 93 23.71 16.88 -5.62
C SER A 93 23.60 18.30 -6.18
N ILE A 94 23.31 18.44 -7.48
CA ILE A 94 23.10 19.74 -8.14
C ILE A 94 21.88 20.50 -7.62
N LEU A 95 20.90 19.79 -7.04
CA LEU A 95 19.71 20.43 -6.48
C LEU A 95 20.04 21.29 -5.25
N ASN A 96 21.16 21.02 -4.58
CA ASN A 96 21.65 21.79 -3.44
C ASN A 96 22.10 23.20 -3.81
N GLU A 97 22.41 23.43 -5.09
CA GLU A 97 22.76 24.76 -5.60
C GLU A 97 21.51 25.64 -5.82
N ILE A 98 20.31 25.06 -5.80
CA ILE A 98 19.03 25.75 -6.03
C ILE A 98 18.46 26.23 -4.69
N HIS A 99 19.00 27.31 -4.14
CA HIS A 99 18.61 27.83 -2.82
C HIS A 99 17.14 28.29 -2.71
N SER A 100 16.44 28.46 -3.84
CA SER A 100 15.02 28.79 -3.89
C SER A 100 14.10 27.57 -3.80
N LEU A 101 14.63 26.34 -3.93
CA LEU A 101 13.85 25.11 -3.99
C LEU A 101 13.15 24.86 -2.65
N LYS A 102 11.84 24.68 -2.67
CA LYS A 102 10.97 24.43 -1.50
C LYS A 102 10.28 23.08 -1.56
N GLU A 103 9.97 22.60 -2.75
CA GLU A 103 9.22 21.35 -2.96
C GLU A 103 9.94 20.46 -3.96
N LEU A 104 10.14 19.19 -3.58
CA LEU A 104 10.68 18.16 -4.45
C LEU A 104 9.68 17.00 -4.51
N VAL A 105 9.30 16.63 -5.73
CA VAL A 105 8.43 15.48 -6.00
C VAL A 105 9.23 14.44 -6.77
N LEU A 106 9.34 13.24 -6.21
CA LEU A 106 10.03 12.08 -6.79
C LEU A 106 8.99 11.02 -7.11
N ASN A 107 8.90 10.59 -8.37
CA ASN A 107 7.95 9.57 -8.78
C ASN A 107 8.66 8.50 -9.60
N ARG A 108 8.57 7.23 -9.17
CA ARG A 108 9.23 6.08 -9.81
C ARG A 108 10.73 6.29 -10.00
N VAL A 109 11.40 6.80 -8.97
CA VAL A 109 12.86 6.97 -8.97
C VAL A 109 13.53 5.82 -8.22
N ASN A 110 14.71 5.41 -8.66
CA ASN A 110 15.56 4.46 -7.94
C ASN A 110 16.91 5.14 -7.66
N ILE A 111 17.12 5.59 -6.43
CA ILE A 111 18.25 6.46 -6.07
C ILE A 111 19.00 5.85 -4.89
N LYS A 112 20.31 5.69 -4.98
CA LYS A 112 21.08 5.18 -3.84
C LYS A 112 21.13 6.18 -2.69
N GLU A 113 21.35 7.45 -3.01
CA GLU A 113 21.60 8.47 -2.00
C GLU A 113 21.16 9.86 -2.48
N ILE A 114 20.57 10.63 -1.57
CA ILE A 114 20.21 12.04 -1.74
C ILE A 114 20.80 12.80 -0.56
N GLU A 115 21.73 13.71 -0.79
CA GLU A 115 22.35 14.52 0.28
C GLU A 115 22.08 16.01 0.09
N GLY A 116 22.08 16.75 1.19
CA GLY A 116 22.28 18.20 1.22
C GLY A 116 21.07 19.07 0.91
N LEU A 117 19.86 18.48 0.81
CA LEU A 117 18.60 19.15 0.48
C LEU A 117 18.03 20.04 1.61
N ASN A 118 18.89 20.77 2.32
CA ASN A 118 18.50 21.51 3.52
C ASN A 118 17.54 22.67 3.22
N GLN A 119 17.35 23.05 1.96
CA GLN A 119 16.46 24.14 1.55
C GLN A 119 14.98 23.73 1.44
N ILE A 120 14.68 22.44 1.22
CA ILE A 120 13.32 22.00 0.92
C ILE A 120 12.46 21.95 2.18
N LYS A 121 11.17 22.25 1.99
CA LYS A 121 10.13 22.21 3.03
C LYS A 121 9.16 21.05 2.84
N ARG A 122 9.04 20.57 1.60
CA ARG A 122 8.15 19.47 1.25
C ARG A 122 8.86 18.47 0.35
N LEU A 123 8.75 17.19 0.70
CA LEU A 123 9.25 16.08 -0.08
C LEU A 123 8.11 15.08 -0.29
N ASP A 124 7.72 14.89 -1.54
CA ASP A 124 6.73 13.88 -1.89
C ASP A 124 7.41 12.78 -2.72
N ILE A 125 7.21 11.53 -2.32
CA ILE A 125 7.88 10.35 -2.90
C ILE A 125 6.82 9.33 -3.28
N TYR A 126 6.77 8.95 -4.55
CA TYR A 126 5.77 8.06 -5.11
C TYR A 126 6.46 6.90 -5.82
N TYR A 127 6.09 5.65 -5.55
CA TYR A 127 6.57 4.47 -6.27
C TYR A 127 8.10 4.36 -6.40
N SER A 128 8.85 4.84 -5.41
CA SER A 128 10.30 5.00 -5.52
C SER A 128 11.06 4.16 -4.50
N THR A 129 12.30 3.78 -4.84
CA THR A 129 13.22 3.12 -3.92
C THR A 129 14.42 4.03 -3.71
N ILE A 130 14.70 4.38 -2.46
CA ILE A 130 15.80 5.26 -2.09
C ILE A 130 16.64 4.57 -1.02
N GLY A 131 17.97 4.58 -1.15
CA GLY A 131 18.85 4.09 -0.08
C GLY A 131 18.82 5.08 1.10
N THR A 132 19.65 6.11 1.03
CA THR A 132 19.77 7.12 2.10
C THR A 132 19.30 8.50 1.66
N ILE A 133 18.57 9.21 2.53
CA ILE A 133 18.31 10.64 2.40
C ILE A 133 18.95 11.37 3.58
N ASP A 134 19.85 12.30 3.31
CA ASP A 134 20.51 13.13 4.32
C ASP A 134 20.35 14.63 4.00
N GLY A 135 20.33 15.46 5.05
CA GLY A 135 20.27 16.91 4.94
C GLY A 135 18.87 17.45 4.76
N LEU A 136 17.86 16.90 5.43
CA LEU A 136 16.48 17.41 5.43
C LEU A 136 16.18 18.39 6.58
N ALA A 137 17.18 19.18 7.00
CA ALA A 137 17.07 19.95 8.26
C ALA A 137 15.90 20.95 8.32
N ASN A 138 15.36 21.42 7.19
CA ASN A 138 14.23 22.37 7.15
C ASN A 138 12.93 21.76 6.59
N ILE A 139 12.84 20.44 6.48
CA ILE A 139 11.62 19.79 5.99
C ILE A 139 10.47 19.98 6.98
N ASP A 140 9.31 20.38 6.50
CA ASP A 140 8.09 20.54 7.29
C ASP A 140 7.12 19.37 7.05
N THR A 141 7.03 18.91 5.79
CA THR A 141 6.10 17.85 5.34
C THR A 141 6.80 16.82 4.48
N MET A 142 6.53 15.55 4.75
CA MET A 142 6.97 14.43 3.92
C MET A 142 5.78 13.51 3.62
N GLU A 143 5.59 13.20 2.35
CA GLU A 143 4.57 12.26 1.89
C GLU A 143 5.23 11.13 1.10
N MET A 144 4.91 9.89 1.46
CA MET A 144 5.40 8.70 0.78
C MET A 144 4.23 7.83 0.36
N THR A 145 4.17 7.48 -0.91
CA THR A 145 3.21 6.52 -1.43
C THR A 145 3.96 5.38 -2.10
N ASN A 146 3.73 4.16 -1.65
CA ASN A 146 4.34 2.95 -2.19
C ASN A 146 5.85 3.08 -2.45
N SER A 147 6.59 3.61 -1.48
CA SER A 147 8.01 3.91 -1.63
C SER A 147 8.84 3.33 -0.49
N GLU A 148 10.04 2.90 -0.80
CA GLU A 148 10.97 2.32 0.17
C GLU A 148 12.17 3.23 0.37
N ILE A 149 12.54 3.48 1.62
CA ILE A 149 13.69 4.25 2.04
C ILE A 149 14.46 3.43 3.08
N GLU A 150 15.72 3.12 2.81
CA GLU A 150 16.55 2.40 3.80
C GLU A 150 16.83 3.30 5.01
N LYS A 151 17.19 4.57 4.78
CA LYS A 151 17.58 5.48 5.86
C LYS A 151 17.23 6.94 5.60
N VAL A 152 16.67 7.62 6.60
CA VAL A 152 16.48 9.09 6.60
C VAL A 152 17.32 9.71 7.72
N ILE A 153 18.13 10.71 7.41
CA ILE A 153 19.00 11.41 8.37
C ILE A 153 18.72 12.91 8.33
N GLY A 154 18.66 13.52 9.51
CA GLY A 154 18.66 14.97 9.63
C GLY A 154 17.30 15.64 9.40
N ALA A 155 16.20 14.92 9.51
CA ALA A 155 14.84 15.45 9.32
C ALA A 155 14.26 16.14 10.57
N TYR A 156 15.11 16.80 11.37
CA TYR A 156 14.80 17.30 12.73
C TYR A 156 13.59 18.23 12.82
N ASN A 157 13.20 18.92 11.75
CA ASN A 157 12.06 19.84 11.76
C ASN A 157 10.77 19.24 11.18
N LEU A 158 10.77 17.97 10.78
CA LEU A 158 9.61 17.31 10.15
C LEU A 158 8.40 17.32 11.09
N GLN A 159 7.31 17.98 10.68
CA GLN A 159 6.09 18.08 11.50
C GLN A 159 4.98 17.15 11.03
N THR A 160 4.94 16.87 9.72
CA THR A 160 3.89 16.05 9.11
C THR A 160 4.51 14.95 8.28
N LEU A 161 4.22 13.70 8.64
CA LEU A 161 4.59 12.52 7.87
C LEU A 161 3.33 11.78 7.43
N ARG A 162 3.24 11.51 6.13
CA ARG A 162 2.14 10.74 5.53
C ARG A 162 2.71 9.54 4.79
N LEU A 163 2.29 8.34 5.17
CA LEU A 163 2.74 7.06 4.61
C LEU A 163 1.52 6.34 4.01
N PHE A 164 1.60 6.04 2.73
CA PHE A 164 0.54 5.38 1.94
C PHE A 164 1.14 4.18 1.18
N PRO A 165 1.40 3.02 1.82
CA PRO A 165 1.64 1.78 1.09
C PRO A 165 0.58 1.51 0.02
N SER A 166 1.00 0.96 -1.12
CA SER A 166 0.06 0.49 -2.14
C SER A 166 -0.77 -0.67 -1.59
N ARG A 167 -2.08 -0.64 -1.83
CA ARG A 167 -2.99 -1.74 -1.47
C ARG A 167 -2.74 -3.03 -2.26
N ASN A 168 -2.10 -2.95 -3.43
CA ASN A 168 -1.96 -4.09 -4.33
C ASN A 168 -0.75 -4.99 -4.01
N ASN A 169 -0.02 -4.74 -2.93
CA ASN A 169 1.03 -5.64 -2.48
C ASN A 169 0.42 -6.57 -1.42
N GLU A 170 -0.46 -7.47 -1.86
CA GLU A 170 -1.13 -8.44 -0.97
C GLU A 170 -0.15 -9.44 -0.31
N TYR A 171 1.15 -9.39 -0.62
CA TYR A 171 2.10 -10.47 -0.29
C TYR A 171 3.46 -10.04 0.29
N GLU A 172 3.81 -8.75 0.35
CA GLU A 172 5.13 -8.33 0.85
C GLU A 172 5.01 -7.22 1.89
N SER A 173 5.67 -7.41 3.04
CA SER A 173 5.70 -6.45 4.14
C SER A 173 6.28 -5.12 3.66
N TYR A 174 5.44 -4.11 3.47
CA TYR A 174 5.90 -2.77 3.20
C TYR A 174 6.61 -2.20 4.45
N GLU A 175 7.93 -2.12 4.40
CA GLU A 175 8.75 -1.57 5.48
C GLU A 175 8.78 -0.03 5.43
N GLY A 176 8.52 0.57 4.25
CA GLY A 176 8.55 2.00 4.02
C GLY A 176 9.88 2.65 4.40
N ILE A 177 10.02 3.14 5.64
CA ILE A 177 11.27 3.68 6.18
C ILE A 177 11.87 2.66 7.16
N LYS A 178 13.04 2.11 6.83
CA LYS A 178 13.70 1.11 7.70
C LYS A 178 14.42 1.73 8.88
N GLN A 179 15.10 2.86 8.66
CA GLN A 179 15.86 3.59 9.68
C GLN A 179 15.62 5.10 9.56
N PHE A 180 15.56 5.82 10.68
CA PHE A 180 15.55 7.29 10.66
C PHE A 180 16.30 7.89 11.83
N GLU A 181 16.73 9.14 11.65
CA GLU A 181 17.28 10.01 12.67
C GLU A 181 16.63 11.40 12.55
N GLY A 182 16.11 11.90 13.67
CA GLY A 182 15.55 13.26 13.76
C GLY A 182 14.05 13.37 13.53
N PHE A 183 13.25 12.33 13.82
CA PHE A 183 11.79 12.41 13.75
C PHE A 183 11.11 12.91 15.03
N ASP A 184 11.90 13.44 15.98
CA ASP A 184 11.46 13.85 17.31
C ASP A 184 10.29 14.86 17.30
N ASN A 185 10.18 15.67 16.25
CA ASN A 185 9.23 16.77 16.15
C ASN A 185 7.98 16.47 15.30
N ILE A 186 7.74 15.21 14.91
CA ILE A 186 6.52 14.85 14.16
C ILE A 186 5.30 15.07 15.05
N LYS A 187 4.36 15.91 14.58
CA LYS A 187 3.09 16.19 15.25
C LYS A 187 1.91 15.50 14.60
N LYS A 188 1.99 15.28 13.28
CA LYS A 188 0.94 14.67 12.47
C LYS A 188 1.52 13.47 11.76
N LEU A 189 1.04 12.29 12.13
CA LEU A 189 1.41 11.03 11.50
C LEU A 189 0.16 10.41 10.87
N ARG A 190 0.20 10.20 9.57
CA ARG A 190 -0.82 9.46 8.84
C ARG A 190 -0.19 8.21 8.24
N VAL A 191 -0.72 7.05 8.58
CA VAL A 191 -0.26 5.77 8.07
C VAL A 191 -1.48 5.01 7.56
N VAL A 192 -1.58 4.85 6.25
CA VAL A 192 -2.71 4.21 5.59
C VAL A 192 -2.28 2.88 5.01
N GLY A 193 -2.94 1.76 5.33
CA GLY A 193 -2.54 0.42 4.85
C GLY A 193 -1.48 -0.25 5.73
N ASP A 194 -1.28 -1.56 5.59
CA ASP A 194 -0.55 -2.45 6.53
C ASP A 194 0.97 -2.16 6.71
N TYR A 195 1.29 -1.01 7.33
CA TYR A 195 2.63 -0.66 7.80
C TYR A 195 2.90 -1.31 9.16
N GLN A 196 3.71 -2.37 9.17
CA GLN A 196 3.98 -3.13 10.40
C GLN A 196 4.84 -2.33 11.41
N ASN A 197 5.78 -1.52 10.93
CA ASN A 197 6.83 -0.94 11.76
C ASN A 197 6.53 0.49 12.26
N TRP A 198 5.31 0.77 12.71
CA TRP A 198 4.97 2.12 13.21
C TRP A 198 5.35 2.35 14.67
N SER A 199 5.79 1.30 15.37
CA SER A 199 6.44 1.38 16.69
C SER A 199 7.62 2.33 16.69
N ILE A 200 8.30 2.49 15.56
CA ILE A 200 9.43 3.40 15.46
C ILE A 200 9.05 4.86 15.74
N PHE A 201 7.79 5.24 15.57
CA PHE A 201 7.32 6.60 15.86
C PHE A 201 6.89 6.79 17.32
N SER A 202 7.04 5.77 18.17
CA SER A 202 6.51 5.81 19.53
C SER A 202 7.17 6.85 20.44
N GLU A 203 8.45 7.16 20.19
CA GLU A 203 9.20 8.17 20.95
C GLU A 203 8.91 9.61 20.49
N THR A 204 8.10 9.79 19.45
CA THR A 204 7.83 11.11 18.85
C THR A 204 6.70 11.88 19.56
N GLU A 205 6.67 13.21 19.40
CA GLU A 205 5.61 14.08 19.93
C GLU A 205 4.31 14.07 19.10
N VAL A 206 3.90 12.92 18.55
CA VAL A 206 2.72 12.82 17.68
C VAL A 206 1.45 13.20 18.44
N GLU A 207 0.79 14.26 17.98
CA GLU A 207 -0.49 14.74 18.53
C GLU A 207 -1.69 14.24 17.73
N ILE A 208 -1.51 13.97 16.43
CA ILE A 208 -2.54 13.49 15.51
C ILE A 208 -2.05 12.23 14.81
N LEU A 209 -2.71 11.11 15.07
CA LEU A 209 -2.44 9.82 14.46
C LEU A 209 -3.66 9.38 13.63
N ASN A 210 -3.44 9.16 12.33
CA ASN A 210 -4.43 8.54 11.44
C ASN A 210 -3.95 7.17 11.01
N LEU A 211 -4.69 6.14 11.38
CA LEU A 211 -4.50 4.73 11.06
C LEU A 211 -5.66 4.19 10.20
N ASP A 212 -6.26 5.00 9.33
CA ASP A 212 -7.32 4.54 8.43
C ASP A 212 -6.80 3.43 7.49
N TYR A 213 -7.63 2.41 7.25
CA TYR A 213 -7.39 1.23 6.40
C TYR A 213 -6.26 0.29 6.86
N ASN A 214 -6.12 0.08 8.17
CA ASN A 214 -5.11 -0.80 8.75
C ASN A 214 -5.70 -2.08 9.34
N VAL A 215 -5.82 -3.13 8.54
CA VAL A 215 -6.63 -4.30 8.90
C VAL A 215 -5.93 -5.20 9.93
N LYS A 216 -4.58 -5.22 9.96
CA LYS A 216 -3.79 -6.15 10.78
C LYS A 216 -2.81 -5.46 11.73
N ARG A 217 -3.28 -4.90 12.86
CA ARG A 217 -2.34 -4.24 13.80
C ARG A 217 -2.55 -4.53 15.27
N ASP A 218 -1.41 -4.68 15.94
CA ASP A 218 -1.31 -4.61 17.39
C ASP A 218 -1.43 -3.14 17.84
N LEU A 219 -2.61 -2.76 18.30
CA LEU A 219 -2.86 -1.44 18.88
C LEU A 219 -2.25 -1.28 20.28
N SER A 220 -1.55 -2.28 20.82
CA SER A 220 -0.84 -2.15 22.10
C SER A 220 0.21 -1.04 22.08
N LEU A 221 0.77 -0.72 20.91
CA LEU A 221 1.72 0.38 20.70
C LEU A 221 1.11 1.77 20.90
N LEU A 222 -0.23 1.90 20.87
CA LEU A 222 -0.88 3.19 21.15
C LEU A 222 -0.47 3.75 22.52
N LYS A 223 -0.20 2.88 23.51
CA LYS A 223 0.23 3.29 24.86
C LYS A 223 1.49 4.15 24.87
N GLU A 224 2.30 4.07 23.81
CA GLU A 224 3.59 4.76 23.72
C GLU A 224 3.41 6.21 23.24
N PHE A 225 2.30 6.52 22.57
CA PHE A 225 1.97 7.86 22.08
C PHE A 225 1.36 8.74 23.18
N SER A 226 2.18 9.09 24.18
CA SER A 226 1.73 9.82 25.37
C SER A 226 1.16 11.23 25.09
N LYS A 227 1.46 11.81 23.92
CA LYS A 227 1.00 13.13 23.45
C LYS A 227 -0.17 13.09 22.48
N LEU A 228 -0.72 11.91 22.23
CA LEU A 228 -1.76 11.73 21.24
C LEU A 228 -3.08 12.39 21.67
N LYS A 229 -3.50 13.42 20.93
CA LYS A 229 -4.76 14.14 21.14
C LYS A 229 -5.86 13.68 20.21
N THR A 230 -5.51 13.23 19.00
CA THR A 230 -6.48 12.85 17.96
C THR A 230 -6.09 11.52 17.36
N LEU A 231 -6.97 10.53 17.45
CA LEU A 231 -6.83 9.21 16.82
C LEU A 231 -7.96 9.00 15.80
N SER A 232 -7.60 8.74 14.54
CA SER A 232 -8.53 8.22 13.51
C SER A 232 -8.12 6.80 13.15
N THR A 233 -9.08 5.90 13.05
CA THR A 233 -8.89 4.56 12.47
C THR A 233 -10.17 4.12 11.76
N SER A 234 -10.04 3.33 10.71
CA SER A 234 -11.18 2.66 10.07
C SER A 234 -11.24 1.18 10.40
N THR A 235 -10.33 0.70 11.24
CA THR A 235 -10.26 -0.69 11.65
C THR A 235 -11.24 -0.90 12.79
N PRO A 236 -12.12 -1.91 12.72
CA PRO A 236 -12.99 -2.25 13.83
C PRO A 236 -12.13 -2.51 15.07
N LEU A 237 -12.29 -1.66 16.10
CA LEU A 237 -11.64 -1.89 17.38
C LEU A 237 -12.35 -3.05 18.07
N SER A 238 -11.74 -4.24 18.05
CA SER A 238 -12.17 -5.34 18.92
C SER A 238 -12.21 -4.87 20.38
N PRO A 239 -13.15 -5.38 21.22
CA PRO A 239 -13.24 -5.05 22.64
C PRO A 239 -11.90 -5.06 23.40
N CYS A 240 -10.95 -5.92 23.00
CA CYS A 240 -9.63 -5.99 23.62
C CYS A 240 -8.75 -4.75 23.37
N TYR A 241 -8.94 -4.02 22.27
CA TYR A 241 -8.10 -2.88 21.91
C TYR A 241 -8.51 -1.56 22.58
N TYR A 242 -9.75 -1.45 23.05
CA TYR A 242 -10.19 -0.28 23.81
C TYR A 242 -9.39 -0.06 25.09
N LYS A 243 -8.78 -1.12 25.65
CA LYS A 243 -7.90 -0.98 26.80
C LYS A 243 -6.76 0.00 26.52
N TYR A 244 -6.13 -0.11 25.35
CA TYR A 244 -5.01 0.76 24.97
C TYR A 244 -5.45 2.19 24.68
N VAL A 245 -6.61 2.37 24.06
CA VAL A 245 -7.19 3.70 23.85
C VAL A 245 -7.50 4.38 25.19
N ASN A 246 -7.94 3.62 26.21
CA ASN A 246 -8.18 4.16 27.55
C ASN A 246 -6.90 4.55 28.31
N GLU A 247 -5.73 4.07 27.88
CA GLU A 247 -4.43 4.43 28.46
C GLU A 247 -3.90 5.78 27.92
N LEU A 248 -4.47 6.29 26.82
CA LEU A 248 -4.12 7.57 26.21
C LEU A 248 -4.69 8.76 26.99
N SER A 249 -3.95 9.23 27.99
CA SER A 249 -4.43 10.28 28.91
C SER A 249 -4.66 11.66 28.28
N GLU A 250 -4.00 11.95 27.16
CA GLU A 250 -4.13 13.23 26.42
C GLU A 250 -5.14 13.14 25.25
N LEU A 251 -5.80 11.99 25.04
CA LEU A 251 -6.71 11.81 23.89
C LEU A 251 -7.98 12.66 24.05
N GLU A 252 -8.18 13.57 23.10
CA GLU A 252 -9.33 14.48 23.04
C GLU A 252 -10.36 14.01 22.02
N TRP A 253 -9.92 13.41 20.91
CA TRP A 253 -10.77 13.00 19.81
C TRP A 253 -10.43 11.60 19.30
N LEU A 254 -11.47 10.77 19.15
CA LEU A 254 -11.41 9.44 18.59
C LEU A 254 -12.43 9.31 17.47
N SER A 255 -11.97 9.04 16.26
CA SER A 255 -12.81 8.62 15.14
C SER A 255 -12.54 7.17 14.80
N VAL A 256 -13.59 6.37 14.87
CA VAL A 256 -13.57 4.98 14.42
C VAL A 256 -14.59 4.87 13.28
N ARG A 257 -14.13 4.49 12.08
CA ARG A 257 -15.03 4.19 10.95
C ARG A 257 -15.29 2.69 10.89
N ASN A 258 -16.42 2.31 10.29
CA ASN A 258 -16.80 0.91 10.00
C ASN A 258 -16.91 0.00 11.24
N THR A 259 -17.43 0.52 12.36
CA THR A 259 -17.82 -0.33 13.49
C THR A 259 -19.30 -0.68 13.41
N GLU A 260 -19.64 -1.94 13.13
CA GLU A 260 -21.02 -2.44 13.18
C GLU A 260 -21.46 -2.84 14.60
N GLU A 261 -20.58 -2.78 15.60
CA GLU A 261 -20.90 -3.23 16.96
C GLU A 261 -21.57 -2.14 17.82
N VAL A 262 -22.81 -2.40 18.23
CA VAL A 262 -23.54 -1.68 19.29
C VAL A 262 -23.17 -2.25 20.66
N PHE A 263 -22.78 -1.40 21.61
CA PHE A 263 -22.41 -1.80 22.97
C PHE A 263 -23.37 -1.28 24.05
N ASP A 264 -23.71 -2.16 24.99
CA ASP A 264 -24.50 -1.84 26.19
C ASP A 264 -23.80 -0.76 27.05
N ASN A 265 -24.48 0.39 27.18
CA ASN A 265 -24.20 1.56 28.03
C ASN A 265 -23.18 2.62 27.56
N LYS A 266 -22.63 2.55 26.35
CA LYS A 266 -21.95 3.68 25.69
C LYS A 266 -22.03 3.54 24.16
N LEU A 267 -23.07 4.11 23.54
CA LEU A 267 -23.16 4.26 22.07
C LEU A 267 -22.14 5.28 21.52
N ILE A 268 -21.13 4.84 20.78
CA ILE A 268 -20.32 5.69 19.90
C ILE A 268 -20.89 5.54 18.49
N TYR A 269 -21.49 6.59 17.93
CA TYR A 269 -21.81 6.60 16.50
C TYR A 269 -20.55 7.03 15.72
N GLY A 270 -20.04 6.13 14.87
CA GLY A 270 -19.08 6.49 13.84
C GLY A 270 -19.81 7.19 12.69
N PHE A 271 -19.44 8.44 12.38
CA PHE A 271 -19.92 9.12 11.19
C PHE A 271 -19.06 8.72 9.98
N SER A 272 -19.69 8.23 8.91
CA SER A 272 -19.04 8.06 7.62
C SER A 272 -18.84 9.43 6.96
N GLY A 273 -17.63 9.99 7.07
CA GLY A 273 -17.28 11.19 6.28
C GLY A 273 -16.40 12.22 6.98
N ALA A 274 -15.21 11.83 7.46
CA ALA A 274 -14.16 12.80 7.76
C ALA A 274 -13.22 12.91 6.54
N ALA A 275 -13.17 14.08 5.91
CA ALA A 275 -12.16 14.43 4.91
C ALA A 275 -11.10 15.32 5.59
N PHE A 276 -9.83 14.97 5.44
CA PHE A 276 -8.73 15.83 5.88
C PHE A 276 -8.48 16.88 4.79
N SER A 277 -8.50 18.15 5.17
CA SER A 277 -8.06 19.26 4.30
C SER A 277 -6.53 19.37 4.33
N ASP A 278 -5.93 19.73 3.20
CA ASP A 278 -4.49 20.06 3.13
C ASP A 278 -4.13 21.40 3.79
N SER A 279 -5.13 22.15 4.29
CA SER A 279 -4.88 23.36 5.07
C SER A 279 -4.43 23.02 6.49
N PRO A 280 -3.34 23.63 7.00
CA PRO A 280 -2.79 23.30 8.32
C PRO A 280 -3.73 23.57 9.52
N ASN A 281 -4.85 24.27 9.31
CA ASN A 281 -5.75 24.75 10.37
C ASN A 281 -7.25 24.42 10.20
N GLU A 282 -7.68 23.60 9.22
CA GLU A 282 -9.12 23.37 9.00
C GLU A 282 -9.50 21.88 8.96
N PHE A 283 -10.44 21.50 9.84
CA PHE A 283 -11.17 20.24 9.80
C PHE A 283 -12.58 20.53 9.30
N PHE A 284 -13.03 19.80 8.27
CA PHE A 284 -14.44 19.80 7.87
C PHE A 284 -15.09 18.52 8.41
N ILE A 285 -16.13 18.69 9.21
CA ILE A 285 -17.08 17.62 9.51
C ILE A 285 -18.20 17.78 8.49
N ASN A 286 -18.31 16.85 7.54
CA ASN A 286 -19.47 16.80 6.67
C ASN A 286 -20.56 16.04 7.42
N THR A 287 -21.62 16.74 7.84
CA THR A 287 -22.79 16.11 8.48
C THR A 287 -23.95 16.09 7.49
N ASP A 288 -24.25 14.93 6.93
CA ASP A 288 -25.49 14.73 6.19
C ASP A 288 -26.65 14.53 7.17
N PHE A 289 -27.60 15.47 7.16
CA PHE A 289 -28.91 15.31 7.80
C PHE A 289 -30.00 15.43 6.73
N LEU A 290 -30.70 14.33 6.45
CA LEU A 290 -32.05 14.37 5.88
C LEU A 290 -33.04 14.45 7.04
N VAL A 291 -33.52 15.66 7.33
CA VAL A 291 -34.75 15.87 8.11
C VAL A 291 -35.83 16.26 7.12
N ASP A 292 -36.79 15.37 6.90
CA ASP A 292 -38.00 15.68 6.15
C ASP A 292 -38.84 16.68 6.97
N GLY A 293 -38.71 17.97 6.64
CA GLY A 293 -39.43 19.07 7.29
C GLY A 293 -38.78 20.44 7.12
N ASP A 294 -39.48 21.34 6.43
CA ASP A 294 -39.13 22.76 6.22
C ASP A 294 -38.58 23.45 7.48
N ILE A 295 -37.26 23.73 7.52
CA ILE A 295 -36.70 24.79 8.37
C ILE A 295 -35.66 25.60 7.59
N LYS A 296 -35.99 26.88 7.40
CA LYS A 296 -35.06 27.93 6.99
C LYS A 296 -34.25 28.41 8.21
N GLU A 297 -33.01 28.80 7.92
CA GLU A 297 -32.08 29.64 8.70
C GLU A 297 -30.91 28.93 9.41
N HIS A 298 -29.71 29.45 9.10
CA HIS A 298 -28.42 29.21 9.73
C HIS A 298 -28.45 29.38 11.24
N ILE A 299 -27.86 28.46 12.01
CA ILE A 299 -27.01 28.80 13.18
C ILE A 299 -25.92 27.71 13.34
N GLY A 300 -24.65 28.11 13.19
CA GLY A 300 -23.51 27.32 13.65
C GLY A 300 -23.35 27.44 15.16
N TYR A 301 -23.20 26.32 15.86
CA TYR A 301 -22.89 26.30 17.28
C TYR A 301 -21.50 25.70 17.52
N ASN A 302 -20.60 26.52 18.06
CA ASN A 302 -19.41 26.07 18.79
C ASN A 302 -19.81 25.81 20.24
N LEU A 303 -19.43 24.66 20.81
CA LEU A 303 -19.58 24.38 22.23
C LEU A 303 -18.30 23.76 22.80
N MET A 304 -17.58 24.53 23.63
CA MET A 304 -16.49 24.05 24.48
C MET A 304 -17.06 23.34 25.71
N LEU A 305 -16.54 22.16 26.05
CA LEU A 305 -16.74 21.53 27.37
C LEU A 305 -15.44 20.85 27.85
N GLU A 306 -15.15 20.99 29.14
CA GLU A 306 -13.94 20.49 29.82
C GLU A 306 -14.02 18.97 30.13
N GLY A 307 -12.92 18.24 29.87
CA GLY A 307 -12.68 16.82 30.17
C GLY A 307 -12.69 15.89 28.94
N PRO A 308 -12.01 14.72 28.97
CA PRO A 308 -12.00 13.78 27.84
C PRO A 308 -13.42 13.21 27.67
N LYS A 309 -14.14 13.67 26.65
CA LYS A 309 -15.53 13.30 26.39
C LYS A 309 -15.64 12.59 25.06
N VAL A 310 -16.02 11.32 25.14
CA VAL A 310 -16.71 10.61 24.06
C VAL A 310 -18.04 11.32 23.79
N LEU A 311 -18.30 11.66 22.53
CA LEU A 311 -19.52 12.34 22.09
C LEU A 311 -20.70 11.35 22.17
N PHE A 312 -21.75 11.68 22.94
CA PHE A 312 -23.05 10.99 22.90
C PHE A 312 -24.11 12.00 22.47
N MET A 313 -24.81 11.75 21.37
CA MET A 313 -26.09 12.37 21.08
C MET A 313 -27.18 11.36 21.40
N ASP A 314 -27.96 11.65 22.43
CA ASP A 314 -29.15 10.90 22.81
C ASP A 314 -30.37 11.68 22.30
N VAL A 315 -31.04 11.15 21.29
CA VAL A 315 -32.29 11.68 20.75
C VAL A 315 -33.36 10.65 21.04
N ASP A 316 -33.77 10.52 22.30
CA ASP A 316 -35.13 10.10 22.70
C ASP A 316 -35.27 10.16 24.23
N GLU A 317 -36.09 11.11 24.72
CA GLU A 317 -36.85 11.12 25.99
C GLU A 317 -36.86 12.49 26.69
N VAL A 318 -37.71 13.42 26.23
CA VAL A 318 -38.37 14.42 27.12
C VAL A 318 -39.79 14.73 26.62
N VAL A 319 -40.75 14.03 27.22
CA VAL A 319 -42.06 14.50 27.74
C VAL A 319 -43.27 14.66 26.80
N ASP A 320 -44.24 13.77 27.07
CA ASP A 320 -45.69 13.89 26.89
C ASP A 320 -46.31 15.22 27.41
N GLU A 321 -47.24 15.83 26.66
CA GLU A 321 -48.55 16.33 27.13
C GLU A 321 -49.35 17.04 25.99
N LEU A 322 -50.35 16.32 25.40
CA LEU A 322 -51.70 16.70 24.85
C LEU A 322 -51.96 18.07 24.14
N PRO A 323 -53.08 18.25 23.40
CA PRO A 323 -53.72 17.41 22.35
C PRO A 323 -54.16 18.25 21.11
N LEU A 324 -54.27 17.69 19.89
CA LEU A 324 -55.43 17.96 18.99
C LEU A 324 -55.39 17.16 17.65
N VAL A 325 -56.38 16.26 17.56
CA VAL A 325 -57.17 15.77 16.41
C VAL A 325 -56.94 16.45 15.03
N LEU A 326 -56.59 15.66 13.99
CA LEU A 326 -57.47 15.35 12.83
C LEU A 326 -56.85 14.40 11.78
N LYS A 327 -57.57 13.28 11.58
CA LYS A 327 -57.83 12.48 10.36
C LYS A 327 -56.70 11.76 9.59
N LYS A 328 -56.73 10.45 9.81
CA LYS A 328 -56.31 9.33 8.95
C LYS A 328 -57.29 9.15 7.77
N GLU A 329 -56.76 9.06 6.56
CA GLU A 329 -57.33 8.28 5.44
C GLU A 329 -56.24 7.31 4.95
N ALA A 330 -56.61 6.04 4.77
CA ALA A 330 -55.76 4.96 4.26
C ALA A 330 -56.03 4.81 2.75
N SER A 331 -55.02 4.52 1.90
CA SER A 331 -54.62 3.17 1.42
C SER A 331 -54.12 3.32 -0.05
N PRO A 332 -53.62 2.27 -0.75
CA PRO A 332 -52.43 1.41 -0.61
C PRO A 332 -51.44 1.60 -1.80
N TYR A 333 -50.46 0.69 -1.99
CA TYR A 333 -49.33 0.63 -2.95
C TYR A 333 -48.05 1.32 -2.42
N GLY A 334 -46.89 0.68 -2.25
CA GLY A 334 -46.38 -0.60 -2.73
C GLY A 334 -45.13 -0.36 -3.57
N GLY A 335 -43.94 -0.61 -3.00
CA GLY A 335 -42.64 -0.63 -3.70
C GLY A 335 -41.96 0.73 -3.86
N GLY A 336 -41.05 1.07 -2.94
CA GLY A 336 -40.08 2.15 -3.15
C GLY A 336 -38.73 1.53 -3.53
N ILE A 337 -38.25 1.85 -4.73
CA ILE A 337 -36.86 1.59 -5.16
C ILE A 337 -36.03 2.78 -4.67
N GLU A 338 -34.89 2.51 -4.06
CA GLU A 338 -33.94 3.51 -3.58
C GLU A 338 -33.34 4.28 -4.77
N GLU A 339 -33.47 5.61 -4.75
CA GLU A 339 -32.71 6.50 -5.63
C GLU A 339 -31.24 6.46 -5.20
N ALA A 340 -30.35 6.05 -6.09
CA ALA A 340 -28.91 6.15 -5.90
C ALA A 340 -28.50 7.61 -5.65
N ASN A 341 -27.73 7.83 -4.59
CA ASN A 341 -27.14 9.12 -4.22
C ASN A 341 -26.29 9.69 -5.38
N ILE A 342 -26.83 10.68 -6.10
CA ILE A 342 -26.08 11.51 -7.04
C ILE A 342 -25.22 12.47 -6.20
N MET A 343 -23.92 12.21 -6.14
CA MET A 343 -22.92 13.17 -5.64
C MET A 343 -23.16 14.55 -6.29
N ASN A 344 -23.13 15.62 -5.51
CA ASN A 344 -23.28 16.97 -6.02
C ASN A 344 -22.02 17.37 -6.82
N TYR A 345 -21.99 17.04 -8.12
CA TYR A 345 -20.85 17.24 -9.04
C TYR A 345 -20.39 18.70 -9.20
N LYS A 346 -21.01 19.67 -8.54
CA LYS A 346 -20.63 21.09 -8.63
C LYS A 346 -19.24 21.40 -8.08
N GLU A 347 -18.68 20.55 -7.20
CA GLU A 347 -17.39 20.82 -6.54
C GLU A 347 -16.17 20.13 -7.19
N LEU A 348 -16.38 19.28 -8.20
CA LEU A 348 -15.32 18.46 -8.81
C LEU A 348 -15.06 18.76 -10.31
N ILE A 349 -15.68 19.82 -10.85
CA ILE A 349 -15.56 20.19 -12.27
C ILE A 349 -14.80 21.51 -12.41
N TYR A 350 -13.62 21.44 -13.02
CA TYR A 350 -12.90 22.64 -13.48
C TYR A 350 -13.31 22.93 -14.93
N LEU A 351 -13.79 24.13 -15.21
CA LEU A 351 -14.15 24.56 -16.56
C LEU A 351 -13.16 25.63 -17.06
N ALA A 352 -12.70 25.51 -18.30
CA ALA A 352 -11.86 26.51 -18.97
C ALA A 352 -12.44 26.88 -20.34
N SER A 353 -12.39 28.17 -20.70
CA SER A 353 -12.77 28.62 -22.06
C SER A 353 -11.54 28.89 -22.91
N SER A 354 -11.57 28.41 -24.15
CA SER A 354 -10.59 28.74 -25.19
C SER A 354 -10.64 30.20 -25.64
N ASN A 355 -11.73 30.94 -25.36
CA ASN A 355 -11.88 32.34 -25.74
C ASN A 355 -12.68 33.14 -24.71
N ASN A 356 -11.95 33.66 -23.71
CA ASN A 356 -12.50 34.49 -22.63
C ASN A 356 -13.06 35.85 -23.08
N GLU A 357 -12.88 36.26 -24.34
CA GLU A 357 -13.55 37.46 -24.89
C GLU A 357 -14.97 37.17 -25.38
N VAL A 358 -15.26 35.90 -25.71
CA VAL A 358 -16.58 35.44 -26.19
C VAL A 358 -17.37 34.81 -25.03
N VAL A 359 -16.72 34.00 -24.20
CA VAL A 359 -17.35 33.30 -23.07
C VAL A 359 -16.41 33.30 -21.86
N LYS A 360 -16.87 33.79 -20.71
CA LYS A 360 -16.13 33.78 -19.44
C LYS A 360 -16.78 32.81 -18.46
N ILE A 361 -15.96 32.15 -17.65
CA ILE A 361 -16.43 31.28 -16.57
C ILE A 361 -16.26 32.00 -15.23
N GLU A 362 -17.35 32.18 -14.48
CA GLU A 362 -17.35 32.74 -13.11
C GLU A 362 -18.22 31.84 -12.22
N ASP A 363 -17.68 31.35 -11.09
CA ASP A 363 -18.40 30.52 -10.11
C ASP A 363 -19.10 29.29 -10.72
N GLY A 364 -18.43 28.59 -11.64
CA GLY A 364 -19.00 27.42 -12.34
C GLY A 364 -20.06 27.76 -13.39
N LYS A 365 -20.30 29.05 -13.69
CA LYS A 365 -21.28 29.50 -14.68
C LYS A 365 -20.59 30.01 -15.94
N ILE A 366 -21.18 29.68 -17.09
CA ILE A 366 -20.74 30.11 -18.42
C ILE A 366 -21.45 31.43 -18.76
N ILE A 367 -20.70 32.51 -18.87
CA ILE A 367 -21.19 33.87 -19.12
C ILE A 367 -20.74 34.30 -20.51
N ALA A 368 -21.68 34.48 -21.43
CA ALA A 368 -21.36 35.01 -22.75
C ALA A 368 -21.00 36.51 -22.65
N LEU A 369 -19.97 36.95 -23.39
CA LEU A 369 -19.41 38.30 -23.34
C LEU A 369 -19.43 39.02 -24.71
N ALA A 370 -19.28 38.29 -25.81
CA ALA A 370 -19.31 38.84 -27.17
C ALA A 370 -19.82 37.82 -28.19
N GLU A 371 -20.22 38.30 -29.38
CA GLU A 371 -20.56 37.45 -30.53
C GLU A 371 -19.31 36.66 -30.97
N GLY A 372 -19.42 35.34 -31.12
CA GLY A 372 -18.29 34.47 -31.48
C GLY A 372 -18.51 33.00 -31.10
N VAL A 373 -17.46 32.19 -31.26
CA VAL A 373 -17.44 30.77 -30.86
C VAL A 373 -16.30 30.57 -29.86
N ALA A 374 -16.55 29.81 -28.80
CA ALA A 374 -15.56 29.41 -27.81
C ALA A 374 -15.78 27.94 -27.42
N GLU A 375 -14.71 27.14 -27.42
CA GLU A 375 -14.69 25.82 -26.81
C GLU A 375 -14.55 25.93 -25.29
N ILE A 376 -15.32 25.13 -24.55
CA ILE A 376 -15.26 24.99 -23.10
C ILE A 376 -14.79 23.58 -22.76
N ASN A 377 -13.67 23.47 -22.07
CA ASN A 377 -13.13 22.19 -21.60
C ASN A 377 -13.52 21.97 -20.14
N ALA A 378 -14.11 20.83 -19.84
CA ALA A 378 -14.42 20.38 -18.49
C ALA A 378 -13.44 19.28 -18.06
N TYR A 379 -12.85 19.45 -16.88
CA TYR A 379 -11.93 18.51 -16.26
C TYR A 379 -12.54 17.99 -14.95
N PHE A 380 -12.59 16.67 -14.79
CA PHE A 380 -13.15 15.99 -13.63
C PHE A 380 -12.02 15.48 -12.73
N ALA A 381 -12.09 15.75 -11.42
CA ALA A 381 -11.13 15.22 -10.45
C ALA A 381 -11.53 13.79 -10.02
N GLY A 382 -10.77 12.80 -10.51
CA GLY A 382 -10.90 11.37 -10.24
C GLY A 382 -9.78 10.61 -10.98
N ALA A 383 -9.53 9.33 -10.66
CA ALA A 383 -8.32 8.57 -11.00
C ALA A 383 -7.95 8.40 -12.50
N SER A 384 -8.72 9.00 -13.41
CA SER A 384 -8.35 9.20 -14.81
C SER A 384 -8.97 10.52 -15.30
N PHE A 385 -8.14 11.52 -15.61
CA PHE A 385 -8.62 12.78 -16.16
C PHE A 385 -9.28 12.53 -17.52
N THR A 386 -10.61 12.63 -17.59
CA THR A 386 -11.34 12.62 -18.86
C THR A 386 -11.69 14.05 -19.21
N GLU A 387 -11.19 14.53 -20.36
CA GLU A 387 -11.49 15.88 -20.86
C GLU A 387 -12.74 15.83 -21.75
N VAL A 388 -13.71 16.69 -21.48
CA VAL A 388 -14.88 16.88 -22.34
C VAL A 388 -14.87 18.31 -22.88
N THR A 389 -14.75 18.44 -24.21
CA THR A 389 -14.78 19.74 -24.91
C THR A 389 -16.16 20.00 -25.50
N ILE A 390 -16.72 21.18 -25.23
CA ILE A 390 -18.02 21.63 -25.74
C ILE A 390 -17.84 22.93 -26.50
N GLU A 391 -18.25 22.97 -27.77
CA GLU A 391 -18.26 24.20 -28.57
C GLU A 391 -19.49 25.07 -28.23
N VAL A 392 -19.26 26.33 -27.85
CA VAL A 392 -20.31 27.31 -27.53
C VAL A 392 -20.29 28.44 -28.55
N ALA A 393 -21.35 28.54 -29.35
CA ALA A 393 -21.57 29.62 -30.31
C ALA A 393 -22.56 30.68 -29.76
N VAL A 394 -22.09 31.92 -29.58
CA VAL A 394 -22.88 33.05 -29.10
C VAL A 394 -23.34 33.89 -30.31
N GLY A 395 -24.61 33.78 -30.67
CA GLY A 395 -25.19 34.45 -31.85
C GLY A 395 -25.80 35.84 -31.60
N ASP A 396 -26.00 36.59 -32.69
CA ASP A 396 -26.48 37.99 -32.75
C ASP A 396 -27.81 38.26 -32.03
N GLN A 397 -28.64 37.25 -31.76
CA GLN A 397 -29.94 37.42 -31.08
C GLN A 397 -29.84 37.94 -29.64
N TYR A 398 -28.66 37.89 -29.01
CA TYR A 398 -28.43 38.38 -27.64
C TYR A 398 -27.90 39.83 -27.58
N ARG A 399 -27.71 40.47 -28.74
CA ARG A 399 -27.11 41.79 -28.91
C ARG A 399 -27.78 42.93 -28.12
N ASP A 400 -29.08 42.84 -27.84
CA ASP A 400 -29.81 43.88 -27.11
C ASP A 400 -29.65 43.79 -25.58
N GLU A 401 -29.37 42.60 -25.04
CA GLU A 401 -29.12 42.39 -23.60
C GLU A 401 -27.73 42.93 -23.20
N TYR A 402 -26.71 42.74 -24.05
CA TYR A 402 -25.36 43.25 -23.83
C TYR A 402 -25.27 44.77 -23.69
N LYS A 403 -26.10 45.52 -24.42
CA LYS A 403 -26.11 46.99 -24.36
C LYS A 403 -26.77 47.55 -23.09
N SER A 404 -27.54 46.73 -22.39
CA SER A 404 -28.29 47.15 -21.19
C SER A 404 -27.49 47.01 -19.88
N GLY A 405 -26.31 46.37 -19.93
CA GLY A 405 -25.51 46.07 -18.73
C GLY A 405 -26.04 44.89 -17.91
N ASN A 406 -27.11 44.23 -18.36
CA ASN A 406 -27.59 42.99 -17.76
C ASN A 406 -26.80 41.81 -18.35
N LYS A 407 -26.02 41.13 -17.49
CA LYS A 407 -25.36 39.86 -17.84
C LYS A 407 -26.44 38.79 -18.04
N ALA A 408 -26.49 38.15 -19.20
CA ALA A 408 -27.27 36.93 -19.40
C ALA A 408 -26.49 35.76 -18.76
N SER A 409 -26.99 35.22 -17.65
CA SER A 409 -26.46 34.00 -17.06
C SER A 409 -27.28 32.82 -17.57
N PHE A 410 -26.64 31.84 -18.21
CA PHE A 410 -27.29 30.60 -18.60
C PHE A 410 -27.00 29.54 -17.53
N GLU A 411 -28.05 29.00 -16.91
CA GLU A 411 -27.94 27.66 -16.29
C GLU A 411 -28.03 26.65 -17.42
N CYS A 412 -26.89 26.05 -17.75
CA CYS A 412 -26.75 25.21 -18.93
C CYS A 412 -27.17 23.78 -18.61
N ASN A 413 -28.49 23.50 -18.65
CA ASN A 413 -29.02 22.12 -18.55
C ASN A 413 -28.50 21.21 -19.69
N VAL A 414 -27.96 21.81 -20.77
CA VAL A 414 -27.29 21.09 -21.87
C VAL A 414 -25.98 20.46 -21.41
N LEU A 415 -25.24 21.13 -20.51
CA LEU A 415 -24.02 20.58 -19.92
C LEU A 415 -24.36 19.38 -19.04
N GLU A 416 -25.39 19.48 -18.21
CA GLU A 416 -25.85 18.38 -17.36
C GLU A 416 -26.25 17.14 -18.18
N ASN A 417 -26.93 17.32 -19.31
CA ASN A 417 -27.34 16.23 -20.18
C ASN A 417 -26.19 15.62 -20.99
N GLN A 418 -25.20 16.42 -21.41
CA GLN A 418 -24.00 15.89 -22.07
C GLN A 418 -23.02 15.25 -21.08
N VAL A 419 -22.97 15.73 -19.84
CA VAL A 419 -22.24 15.13 -18.71
C VAL A 419 -22.87 13.80 -18.31
N LYS A 420 -24.21 13.72 -18.21
CA LYS A 420 -24.94 12.44 -18.02
C LYS A 420 -24.65 11.45 -19.15
N LYS A 421 -24.58 11.92 -20.40
CA LYS A 421 -24.24 11.09 -21.57
C LYS A 421 -22.78 10.60 -21.58
N ALA A 422 -21.83 11.43 -21.14
CA ALA A 422 -20.41 11.07 -21.05
C ALA A 422 -20.08 10.19 -19.83
N ALA A 423 -20.89 10.28 -18.76
CA ALA A 423 -20.75 9.50 -17.54
C ALA A 423 -21.62 8.21 -17.50
N GLY A 424 -22.21 7.79 -18.64
CA GLY A 424 -22.96 6.53 -18.74
C GLY A 424 -24.39 6.53 -18.18
N GLY A 425 -25.00 7.70 -17.94
CA GLY A 425 -26.38 7.81 -17.45
C GLY A 425 -27.46 7.54 -18.52
N SER A 426 -28.48 6.76 -18.12
CA SER A 426 -29.67 6.40 -18.90
C SER A 426 -30.48 7.60 -19.42
N LEU A 427 -31.16 7.41 -20.55
CA LEU A 427 -32.06 8.36 -21.21
C LEU A 427 -33.27 8.73 -20.33
N ASP A 428 -33.69 9.98 -20.46
CA ASP A 428 -34.97 10.50 -20.00
C ASP A 428 -36.15 9.71 -20.62
N TYR A 429 -37.01 9.15 -19.77
CA TYR A 429 -38.12 8.24 -20.14
C TYR A 429 -39.17 8.88 -21.06
N ASP A 430 -39.18 10.20 -21.23
CA ASP A 430 -40.13 10.92 -22.08
C ASP A 430 -39.94 10.68 -23.60
N ALA A 431 -38.78 10.17 -24.03
CA ALA A 431 -38.55 9.80 -25.43
C ALA A 431 -39.13 8.41 -25.78
N VAL A 432 -39.17 7.49 -24.82
CA VAL A 432 -39.63 6.10 -25.01
C VAL A 432 -41.16 6.03 -25.07
N SER A 433 -41.85 6.90 -24.32
CA SER A 433 -43.32 7.02 -24.33
C SER A 433 -43.91 7.30 -25.73
N LYS A 434 -43.15 7.93 -26.65
CA LYS A 434 -43.64 8.19 -28.02
C LYS A 434 -43.51 7.01 -28.96
N ILE A 435 -42.74 5.99 -28.61
CA ILE A 435 -42.49 4.81 -29.44
C ILE A 435 -43.56 3.74 -29.20
N GLU A 436 -44.10 3.63 -27.98
CA GLU A 436 -45.21 2.70 -27.67
C GLU A 436 -46.51 3.00 -28.46
N ASP A 437 -46.71 4.25 -28.89
CA ASP A 437 -47.88 4.67 -29.67
C ASP A 437 -47.69 4.49 -31.20
N MET A 438 -46.49 4.14 -31.68
CA MET A 438 -46.25 3.85 -33.09
C MET A 438 -46.49 2.37 -33.38
N GLY A 439 -47.68 2.03 -33.87
CA GLY A 439 -47.92 0.69 -34.43
C GLY A 439 -46.94 0.35 -35.58
N LEU A 440 -46.74 -0.94 -35.85
CA LEU A 440 -45.80 -1.47 -36.88
C LEU A 440 -45.89 -0.81 -38.28
N ASP A 441 -47.04 -0.25 -38.63
CA ASP A 441 -47.25 0.52 -39.86
C ASP A 441 -46.41 1.82 -39.92
N GLY A 442 -45.96 2.35 -38.77
CA GLY A 442 -45.09 3.53 -38.68
C GLY A 442 -43.61 3.22 -38.90
N ILE A 443 -43.15 2.05 -38.44
CA ILE A 443 -41.75 1.57 -38.55
C ILE A 443 -41.44 1.14 -39.99
N SER A 444 -42.41 0.63 -40.73
CA SER A 444 -42.26 0.20 -42.13
C SER A 444 -42.26 1.36 -43.15
N SER A 445 -42.34 2.62 -42.68
CA SER A 445 -42.16 3.81 -43.52
C SER A 445 -40.70 4.25 -43.56
N LEU A 446 -40.22 4.74 -44.71
CA LEU A 446 -38.82 5.21 -44.88
C LEU A 446 -38.43 6.29 -43.85
N GLU A 447 -39.42 7.10 -43.41
CA GLU A 447 -39.26 8.17 -42.42
C GLU A 447 -39.15 7.62 -40.98
N GLY A 448 -39.76 6.47 -40.69
CA GLY A 448 -39.55 5.74 -39.43
C GLY A 448 -38.18 5.07 -39.36
N LEU A 449 -37.69 4.52 -40.47
CA LEU A 449 -36.37 3.87 -40.55
C LEU A 449 -35.20 4.87 -40.43
N GLU A 450 -35.31 6.07 -41.02
CA GLU A 450 -34.28 7.12 -40.86
C GLU A 450 -34.13 7.57 -39.39
N GLN A 451 -35.23 7.61 -38.61
CA GLN A 451 -35.20 7.98 -37.20
C GLN A 451 -34.57 6.90 -36.29
N LEU A 452 -34.54 5.64 -36.73
CA LEU A 452 -34.07 4.50 -35.94
C LEU A 452 -32.62 4.08 -36.27
N SER A 453 -32.01 4.65 -37.32
CA SER A 453 -30.67 4.30 -37.82
C SER A 453 -29.48 4.53 -36.86
N ASN A 454 -29.71 5.06 -35.65
CA ASN A 454 -28.68 5.29 -34.63
C ASN A 454 -28.98 4.59 -33.28
N LEU A 455 -29.87 3.58 -33.27
CA LEU A 455 -30.21 2.86 -32.05
C LEU A 455 -29.10 1.88 -31.66
N TYR A 456 -28.54 2.10 -30.46
CA TYR A 456 -27.56 1.20 -29.85
C TYR A 456 -28.22 -0.06 -29.24
N ARG A 457 -29.48 0.04 -28.80
CA ARG A 457 -30.24 -1.06 -28.20
C ARG A 457 -31.67 -1.05 -28.73
N LEU A 458 -32.21 -2.22 -29.07
CA LEU A 458 -33.61 -2.42 -29.42
C LEU A 458 -34.20 -3.52 -28.53
N GLN A 459 -35.30 -3.21 -27.83
CA GLN A 459 -36.09 -4.18 -27.07
C GLN A 459 -37.44 -4.39 -27.75
N ILE A 460 -37.82 -5.64 -27.95
CA ILE A 460 -39.09 -6.04 -28.54
C ILE A 460 -39.79 -6.97 -27.56
N SER A 461 -40.92 -6.52 -27.01
CA SER A 461 -41.73 -7.31 -26.09
C SER A 461 -43.16 -7.49 -26.63
N ASN A 462 -43.69 -8.71 -26.62
CA ASN A 462 -45.10 -9.04 -26.94
C ASN A 462 -45.65 -8.50 -28.28
N PRO A 463 -45.00 -8.72 -29.44
CA PRO A 463 -45.48 -8.20 -30.71
C PRO A 463 -46.81 -8.86 -31.11
N LYS A 464 -47.80 -8.04 -31.49
CA LYS A 464 -49.14 -8.52 -31.90
C LYS A 464 -49.16 -9.22 -33.27
N GLN A 465 -48.05 -9.19 -34.02
CA GLN A 465 -47.90 -9.78 -35.36
C GLN A 465 -46.48 -10.35 -35.51
N GLU A 466 -46.33 -11.34 -36.39
CA GLU A 466 -45.04 -11.96 -36.73
C GLU A 466 -44.11 -10.89 -37.34
N LEU A 467 -42.92 -10.72 -36.75
CA LEU A 467 -41.92 -9.72 -37.15
C LEU A 467 -41.08 -10.23 -38.32
N ASP A 468 -40.87 -9.37 -39.32
CA ASP A 468 -39.87 -9.59 -40.36
C ASP A 468 -38.51 -9.06 -39.89
N TYR A 469 -37.66 -9.96 -39.39
CA TYR A 469 -36.35 -9.63 -38.83
C TYR A 469 -35.32 -9.23 -39.88
N SER A 470 -35.60 -9.40 -41.19
CA SER A 470 -34.67 -8.93 -42.24
C SER A 470 -34.42 -7.43 -42.18
N ILE A 471 -35.38 -6.65 -41.68
CA ILE A 471 -35.27 -5.20 -41.50
C ILE A 471 -34.20 -4.85 -40.45
N LEU A 472 -33.97 -5.72 -39.45
CA LEU A 472 -32.96 -5.46 -38.42
C LEU A 472 -31.52 -5.50 -38.97
N ASN A 473 -31.28 -6.23 -40.07
CA ASN A 473 -29.98 -6.21 -40.74
C ASN A 473 -29.65 -4.85 -41.36
N GLU A 474 -30.68 -4.13 -41.82
CA GLU A 474 -30.49 -2.78 -42.38
C GLU A 474 -30.24 -1.72 -41.29
N LEU A 475 -30.64 -2.00 -40.05
CA LEU A 475 -30.50 -1.08 -38.91
C LEU A 475 -29.19 -1.23 -38.14
N HIS A 476 -28.42 -2.31 -38.35
CA HIS A 476 -27.15 -2.59 -37.67
C HIS A 476 -27.22 -2.45 -36.13
N VAL A 477 -28.30 -2.91 -35.50
CA VAL A 477 -28.50 -2.77 -34.05
C VAL A 477 -27.51 -3.70 -33.30
N PRO A 478 -26.61 -3.17 -32.46
CA PRO A 478 -25.62 -4.01 -31.78
C PRO A 478 -26.20 -4.79 -30.60
N ILE A 479 -27.23 -4.28 -29.91
CA ILE A 479 -27.87 -4.95 -28.77
C ILE A 479 -29.36 -5.19 -29.04
N LEU A 480 -29.80 -6.45 -29.02
CA LEU A 480 -31.20 -6.86 -29.25
C LEU A 480 -31.73 -7.65 -28.05
N THR A 481 -32.88 -7.23 -27.52
CA THR A 481 -33.62 -7.95 -26.46
C THR A 481 -34.98 -8.38 -26.99
N LEU A 482 -35.28 -9.68 -26.92
CA LEU A 482 -36.55 -10.27 -27.35
C LEU A 482 -37.24 -10.89 -26.13
N GLU A 483 -38.43 -10.43 -25.81
CA GLU A 483 -39.20 -10.90 -24.65
C GLU A 483 -40.61 -11.33 -25.07
N ASN A 484 -40.99 -12.57 -24.77
CA ASN A 484 -42.28 -13.14 -25.20
C ASN A 484 -42.51 -13.02 -26.71
N VAL A 485 -41.50 -13.37 -27.51
CA VAL A 485 -41.53 -13.22 -28.97
C VAL A 485 -41.38 -14.56 -29.68
N ASP A 486 -42.42 -14.92 -30.45
CA ASP A 486 -42.33 -16.00 -31.45
C ASP A 486 -41.83 -15.41 -32.78
N GLY A 487 -40.66 -15.87 -33.24
CA GLY A 487 -40.01 -15.24 -34.39
C GLY A 487 -38.97 -16.10 -35.09
N ASP A 488 -38.76 -15.84 -36.38
CA ASP A 488 -37.71 -16.49 -37.17
C ASP A 488 -36.50 -15.56 -37.33
N LEU A 489 -35.52 -15.71 -36.43
CA LEU A 489 -34.22 -15.04 -36.46
C LEU A 489 -33.30 -15.60 -37.55
N SER A 490 -33.73 -16.59 -38.36
CA SER A 490 -32.90 -17.13 -39.44
C SER A 490 -32.48 -16.12 -40.51
N GLN A 491 -33.15 -14.97 -40.50
CA GLN A 491 -32.88 -13.86 -41.41
C GLN A 491 -31.81 -12.91 -40.88
N LEU A 492 -31.45 -12.94 -39.59
CA LEU A 492 -30.38 -12.09 -39.05
C LEU A 492 -29.01 -12.54 -39.58
N GLU A 493 -28.12 -11.58 -39.82
CA GLU A 493 -26.75 -11.84 -40.25
C GLU A 493 -25.74 -11.77 -39.08
N TYR A 494 -25.91 -10.85 -38.13
CA TYR A 494 -25.03 -10.64 -36.98
C TYR A 494 -25.69 -9.79 -35.88
N VAL A 495 -25.40 -10.08 -34.60
CA VAL A 495 -25.79 -9.25 -33.43
C VAL A 495 -24.66 -9.26 -32.39
N SER A 496 -24.27 -8.12 -31.83
CA SER A 496 -23.19 -8.09 -30.83
C SER A 496 -23.64 -8.62 -29.47
N GLN A 497 -24.84 -8.28 -29.01
CA GLN A 497 -25.45 -8.81 -27.79
C GLN A 497 -26.92 -9.17 -28.01
N LEU A 498 -27.30 -10.40 -27.69
CA LEU A 498 -28.66 -10.92 -27.83
C LEU A 498 -29.18 -11.42 -26.49
N THR A 499 -30.32 -10.89 -26.06
CA THR A 499 -31.05 -11.32 -24.85
C THR A 499 -32.38 -11.94 -25.28
N ILE A 500 -32.65 -13.17 -24.89
CA ILE A 500 -33.88 -13.91 -25.21
C ILE A 500 -34.58 -14.23 -23.88
N ILE A 501 -35.78 -13.70 -23.68
CA ILE A 501 -36.59 -13.88 -22.47
C ILE A 501 -37.92 -14.54 -22.84
N ASP A 502 -38.23 -15.70 -22.27
CA ASP A 502 -39.49 -16.46 -22.45
C ASP A 502 -39.99 -16.49 -23.92
N SER A 503 -39.11 -16.78 -24.88
CA SER A 503 -39.37 -16.62 -26.31
C SER A 503 -39.09 -17.88 -27.12
N ASP A 504 -39.96 -18.20 -28.07
CA ASP A 504 -39.83 -19.35 -28.98
C ASP A 504 -39.26 -18.92 -30.34
N VAL A 505 -37.94 -18.68 -30.35
CA VAL A 505 -37.22 -18.21 -31.53
C VAL A 505 -36.65 -19.35 -32.38
N LYS A 506 -36.93 -19.28 -33.69
CA LYS A 506 -36.24 -20.11 -34.69
C LYS A 506 -34.99 -19.38 -35.14
N VAL A 507 -33.85 -20.05 -35.07
CA VAL A 507 -32.54 -19.45 -35.40
C VAL A 507 -31.93 -20.26 -36.53
N LYS A 508 -31.26 -19.58 -37.47
CA LYS A 508 -30.42 -20.25 -38.47
C LYS A 508 -29.18 -20.78 -37.75
N ASN A 509 -28.86 -22.06 -37.95
CA ASN A 509 -27.63 -22.65 -37.42
C ASN A 509 -26.41 -21.80 -37.82
N GLY A 510 -25.65 -21.35 -36.83
CA GLY A 510 -24.45 -20.53 -36.99
C GLY A 510 -24.72 -19.04 -37.16
N LEU A 511 -25.72 -18.48 -36.44
CA LEU A 511 -25.86 -17.02 -36.33
C LEU A 511 -24.76 -16.49 -35.38
N PRO A 512 -23.84 -15.61 -35.83
CA PRO A 512 -22.77 -15.11 -34.98
C PRO A 512 -23.29 -14.10 -33.96
N VAL A 513 -22.97 -14.33 -32.68
CA VAL A 513 -23.36 -13.49 -31.53
C VAL A 513 -22.15 -13.26 -30.62
N GLY A 514 -21.88 -12.01 -30.22
CA GLY A 514 -20.81 -11.73 -29.24
C GLY A 514 -21.19 -12.24 -27.84
N TYR A 515 -22.29 -11.72 -27.30
CA TYR A 515 -22.84 -12.06 -25.99
C TYR A 515 -24.27 -12.61 -26.11
N LEU A 516 -24.54 -13.79 -25.56
CA LEU A 516 -25.88 -14.39 -25.57
C LEU A 516 -26.40 -14.58 -24.13
N PHE A 517 -27.54 -13.99 -23.81
CA PHE A 517 -28.30 -14.24 -22.59
C PHE A 517 -29.62 -14.94 -22.92
N ILE A 518 -29.90 -16.06 -22.27
CA ILE A 518 -31.18 -16.76 -22.41
C ILE A 518 -31.78 -16.96 -21.02
N GLU A 519 -32.97 -16.43 -20.81
CA GLU A 519 -33.78 -16.62 -19.61
C GLU A 519 -35.15 -17.13 -20.08
N ASP A 520 -35.49 -18.37 -19.76
CA ASP A 520 -36.80 -18.92 -20.12
C ASP A 520 -37.28 -19.76 -18.94
N SER A 521 -38.23 -19.21 -18.21
CA SER A 521 -38.73 -19.77 -16.96
C SER A 521 -39.51 -21.08 -17.16
N GLU A 522 -39.94 -21.37 -18.39
CA GLU A 522 -40.71 -22.57 -18.73
C GLU A 522 -39.87 -23.67 -19.40
N LYS A 523 -38.64 -23.38 -19.87
CA LYS A 523 -37.78 -24.35 -20.54
C LYS A 523 -36.80 -25.04 -19.59
N SER A 524 -36.61 -26.33 -19.81
CA SER A 524 -35.55 -27.10 -19.14
C SER A 524 -34.16 -26.65 -19.62
N LEU A 525 -33.13 -26.90 -18.80
CA LEU A 525 -31.74 -26.59 -19.17
C LEU A 525 -31.33 -27.23 -20.50
N ASP A 526 -31.77 -28.46 -20.79
CA ASP A 526 -31.49 -29.13 -22.07
C ASP A 526 -32.11 -28.40 -23.27
N GLU A 527 -33.31 -27.84 -23.10
CA GLU A 527 -33.96 -27.03 -24.14
C GLU A 527 -33.23 -25.70 -24.34
N ILE A 528 -32.75 -25.07 -23.27
CA ILE A 528 -31.95 -23.85 -23.32
C ILE A 528 -30.60 -24.11 -24.03
N LEU A 529 -29.92 -25.21 -23.71
CA LEU A 529 -28.67 -25.60 -24.38
C LEU A 529 -28.89 -25.95 -25.87
N GLN A 530 -30.00 -26.58 -26.22
CA GLN A 530 -30.38 -26.83 -27.61
C GLN A 530 -30.67 -25.54 -28.40
N ILE A 531 -31.07 -24.46 -27.73
CA ILE A 531 -31.20 -23.13 -28.33
C ILE A 531 -29.82 -22.49 -28.50
N ALA A 532 -28.99 -22.49 -27.44
CA ALA A 532 -27.65 -21.90 -27.45
C ALA A 532 -26.74 -22.51 -28.54
N THR A 533 -26.81 -23.83 -28.75
CA THR A 533 -26.00 -24.55 -29.78
C THR A 533 -26.31 -24.15 -31.22
N ARG A 534 -27.37 -23.37 -31.48
CA ARG A 534 -27.69 -22.85 -32.82
C ARG A 534 -26.96 -21.54 -33.14
N PHE A 535 -26.33 -20.90 -32.16
CA PHE A 535 -25.55 -19.67 -32.32
C PHE A 535 -24.05 -19.96 -32.45
N GLU A 536 -23.31 -19.09 -33.14
CA GLU A 536 -21.84 -19.07 -33.14
C GLU A 536 -21.38 -17.98 -32.16
N ILE A 537 -21.17 -18.35 -30.90
CA ILE A 537 -20.91 -17.40 -29.80
C ILE A 537 -19.41 -17.06 -29.77
N TRP A 538 -19.06 -15.78 -29.77
CA TRP A 538 -17.66 -15.33 -29.87
C TRP A 538 -17.05 -14.89 -28.53
N ASP A 539 -17.84 -14.34 -27.61
CA ASP A 539 -17.33 -13.88 -26.30
C ASP A 539 -17.90 -14.71 -25.15
N SER A 540 -19.24 -14.71 -24.95
CA SER A 540 -19.82 -15.35 -23.76
C SER A 540 -21.29 -15.74 -23.83
N LEU A 541 -21.66 -16.70 -22.97
CA LEU A 541 -23.01 -17.24 -22.80
C LEU A 541 -23.42 -17.13 -21.32
N GLU A 542 -24.62 -16.61 -21.08
CA GLU A 542 -25.24 -16.55 -19.75
C GLU A 542 -26.65 -17.15 -19.79
N LEU A 543 -26.96 -17.98 -18.80
CA LEU A 543 -28.21 -18.74 -18.71
C LEU A 543 -28.97 -18.34 -17.43
N GLY A 544 -30.14 -17.72 -17.59
CA GLY A 544 -31.07 -17.43 -16.50
C GLY A 544 -32.05 -18.59 -16.32
N ALA A 545 -31.62 -19.67 -15.67
CA ALA A 545 -32.48 -20.80 -15.30
C ALA A 545 -32.40 -21.09 -13.80
N ASP A 546 -33.52 -21.42 -13.17
CA ASP A 546 -33.55 -21.98 -11.82
C ASP A 546 -32.98 -23.41 -11.85
N LEU A 547 -31.70 -23.57 -11.50
CA LEU A 547 -31.01 -24.85 -11.55
C LEU A 547 -31.26 -25.69 -10.29
N ASP A 548 -31.65 -26.96 -10.46
CA ASP A 548 -31.68 -27.92 -9.36
C ASP A 548 -30.42 -28.82 -9.33
N LYS A 549 -30.25 -29.60 -8.26
CA LYS A 549 -29.06 -30.45 -8.05
C LYS A 549 -28.81 -31.45 -9.19
N SER A 550 -29.86 -31.90 -9.87
CA SER A 550 -29.72 -32.82 -11.01
C SER A 550 -29.26 -32.10 -12.28
N ASP A 551 -29.55 -30.81 -12.42
CA ASP A 551 -29.04 -29.96 -13.51
C ASP A 551 -27.53 -29.73 -13.37
N TYR A 552 -27.00 -29.61 -12.15
CA TYR A 552 -25.55 -29.53 -11.91
C TYR A 552 -24.81 -30.81 -12.29
N GLU A 553 -25.39 -31.99 -12.03
CA GLU A 553 -24.83 -33.27 -12.49
C GLU A 553 -24.89 -33.40 -14.02
N LEU A 554 -25.90 -32.81 -14.66
CA LEU A 554 -26.04 -32.77 -16.12
C LEU A 554 -25.01 -31.84 -16.77
N ILE A 555 -24.75 -30.66 -16.18
CA ILE A 555 -23.68 -29.73 -16.60
C ILE A 555 -22.31 -30.41 -16.47
N TYR A 556 -22.11 -31.16 -15.38
CA TYR A 556 -20.86 -31.89 -15.16
C TYR A 556 -20.67 -33.04 -16.16
N GLN A 557 -21.72 -33.79 -16.49
CA GLN A 557 -21.67 -34.88 -17.48
C GLN A 557 -21.59 -34.39 -18.94
N SER A 558 -22.14 -33.22 -19.26
CA SER A 558 -22.06 -32.60 -20.59
C SER A 558 -20.79 -31.78 -20.82
N SER A 559 -19.93 -31.63 -19.81
CA SER A 559 -18.63 -30.95 -19.93
C SER A 559 -17.70 -31.59 -20.98
N GLU A 560 -17.80 -32.91 -21.22
CA GLU A 560 -17.09 -33.59 -22.32
C GLU A 560 -17.58 -33.16 -23.72
N ASP A 561 -18.84 -32.76 -23.86
CA ASP A 561 -19.40 -32.24 -25.12
C ASP A 561 -19.14 -30.72 -25.27
N LEU A 562 -19.03 -29.97 -24.17
CA LEU A 562 -18.64 -28.55 -24.15
C LEU A 562 -17.14 -28.34 -24.42
N ASP A 563 -16.28 -29.31 -24.10
CA ASP A 563 -14.86 -29.31 -24.51
C ASP A 563 -14.67 -29.39 -26.04
N MET A 564 -15.68 -29.89 -26.76
CA MET A 564 -15.68 -29.88 -28.23
C MET A 564 -16.03 -28.49 -28.81
N LEU A 565 -16.70 -27.63 -28.03
CA LEU A 565 -16.93 -26.22 -28.34
C LEU A 565 -15.69 -25.38 -28.01
N SER A 566 -15.04 -25.59 -26.85
CA SER A 566 -13.81 -24.89 -26.46
C SER A 566 -12.65 -25.15 -27.42
N SER A 567 -12.47 -26.41 -27.86
CA SER A 567 -11.37 -26.80 -28.77
C SER A 567 -11.48 -26.24 -30.19
N ASN A 568 -12.69 -25.91 -30.68
CA ASN A 568 -12.87 -25.20 -31.95
C ASN A 568 -12.60 -23.68 -31.82
N ILE A 569 -12.79 -23.11 -30.63
CA ILE A 569 -12.58 -21.68 -30.33
C ILE A 569 -11.09 -21.36 -30.19
N PHE A 570 -10.28 -22.25 -29.59
CA PHE A 570 -8.86 -21.95 -29.33
C PHE A 570 -7.91 -22.10 -30.54
N SER A 571 -8.26 -22.87 -31.59
CA SER A 571 -7.31 -23.15 -32.69
C SER A 571 -7.26 -22.11 -33.82
N LYS A 572 -8.19 -21.15 -33.87
CA LYS A 572 -8.28 -20.18 -34.99
C LYS A 572 -7.89 -18.74 -34.65
N THR A 573 -7.74 -18.39 -33.37
CA THR A 573 -7.65 -16.97 -32.95
C THR A 573 -6.24 -16.53 -32.53
N TYR A 574 -5.28 -17.46 -32.37
CA TYR A 574 -3.96 -17.12 -31.81
C TYR A 574 -2.95 -16.47 -32.78
N ASP A 575 -3.35 -16.10 -34.00
CA ASP A 575 -2.40 -15.50 -34.94
C ASP A 575 -2.30 -13.96 -34.87
N LYS A 576 -3.19 -13.23 -34.16
CA LYS A 576 -3.06 -11.77 -33.99
C LYS A 576 -3.78 -11.24 -32.75
N LEU A 577 -2.98 -10.59 -31.88
CA LEU A 577 -3.30 -9.62 -30.81
C LEU A 577 -3.15 -10.13 -29.38
N ASP A 578 -2.25 -9.44 -28.68
CA ASP A 578 -1.96 -9.44 -27.25
C ASP A 578 -3.00 -8.52 -26.57
N TYR A 579 -3.62 -8.96 -25.47
CA TYR A 579 -4.27 -8.22 -24.36
C TYR A 579 -5.38 -9.09 -23.73
N SER A 580 -5.30 -9.30 -22.42
CA SER A 580 -6.18 -10.14 -21.61
C SER A 580 -7.06 -9.32 -20.66
N TRP A 581 -8.36 -9.19 -20.90
CA TRP A 581 -9.35 -8.77 -19.88
C TRP A 581 -10.72 -9.39 -20.21
N GLY A 582 -11.40 -9.94 -19.20
CA GLY A 582 -12.84 -10.21 -19.22
C GLY A 582 -13.30 -11.31 -18.26
N PHE A 583 -13.95 -10.93 -17.14
CA PHE A 583 -15.31 -11.34 -16.73
C PHE A 583 -15.66 -10.82 -15.32
N THR A 584 -16.70 -10.00 -15.17
CA THR A 584 -17.39 -9.69 -13.89
C THR A 584 -18.64 -8.86 -14.17
N THR A 585 -19.83 -9.47 -14.02
CA THR A 585 -21.07 -8.83 -13.50
C THR A 585 -22.26 -9.78 -13.59
N LEU A 586 -22.71 -10.30 -12.45
CA LEU A 586 -24.12 -10.51 -12.09
C LEU A 586 -24.18 -10.72 -10.56
N TRP A 587 -25.32 -10.46 -9.92
CA TRP A 587 -25.67 -10.67 -8.48
C TRP A 587 -25.79 -9.42 -7.60
N TYR A 588 -26.87 -8.64 -7.79
CA TYR A 588 -27.25 -7.61 -6.80
C TYR A 588 -28.71 -7.66 -6.28
N ASP A 589 -29.60 -8.58 -6.71
CA ASP A 589 -31.05 -8.38 -6.48
C ASP A 589 -31.80 -9.36 -5.53
N LEU A 590 -31.17 -10.04 -4.56
CA LEU A 590 -31.90 -11.05 -3.75
C LEU A 590 -31.81 -11.00 -2.20
N VAL A 591 -31.28 -9.94 -1.56
CA VAL A 591 -31.11 -9.93 -0.08
C VAL A 591 -31.82 -8.75 0.63
N GLN A 592 -33.16 -8.68 0.57
CA GLN A 592 -33.93 -7.73 1.39
C GLN A 592 -34.99 -8.32 2.34
N ASP A 593 -35.31 -9.62 2.33
CA ASP A 593 -36.35 -10.16 3.23
C ASP A 593 -35.76 -10.96 4.41
N GLY A 594 -35.39 -10.23 5.46
CA GLY A 594 -34.84 -10.77 6.69
C GLY A 594 -35.76 -11.74 7.44
N VAL A 595 -35.39 -13.02 7.45
CA VAL A 595 -35.79 -14.02 8.45
C VAL A 595 -34.68 -15.07 8.57
N PHE A 596 -34.03 -15.19 9.74
CA PHE A 596 -33.82 -16.45 10.48
C PHE A 596 -32.77 -16.26 11.60
N GLY A 597 -33.20 -16.41 12.84
CA GLY A 597 -32.32 -16.66 13.97
C GLY A 597 -32.37 -18.14 14.32
N HIS A 598 -31.25 -18.86 14.16
CA HIS A 598 -30.98 -20.15 14.81
C HIS A 598 -29.46 -20.37 14.95
N THR A 599 -29.05 -20.80 16.16
CA THR A 599 -27.69 -21.26 16.47
C THR A 599 -27.41 -22.58 15.75
N LEU A 600 -26.41 -22.60 14.85
CA LEU A 600 -25.88 -23.81 14.23
C LEU A 600 -24.73 -24.36 15.07
N LYS A 601 -24.74 -25.67 15.35
CA LYS A 601 -23.67 -26.40 16.03
C LYS A 601 -23.12 -27.43 15.03
N PHE A 602 -21.84 -27.32 14.68
CA PHE A 602 -21.13 -28.25 13.81
C PHE A 602 -20.33 -29.25 14.66
N ILE A 603 -20.23 -30.51 14.22
CA ILE A 603 -19.44 -31.56 14.86
C ILE A 603 -18.53 -32.15 13.78
N ALA A 604 -17.22 -32.09 13.97
CA ALA A 604 -16.21 -32.68 13.09
C ALA A 604 -15.95 -34.15 13.44
N GLU A 605 -15.37 -34.92 12.51
CA GLU A 605 -15.04 -36.35 12.69
C GLU A 605 -13.89 -36.55 13.72
N ASP A 606 -13.79 -37.74 14.32
CA ASP A 606 -12.78 -38.06 15.35
C ASP A 606 -11.37 -38.20 14.74
N ILE A 607 -10.35 -37.58 15.35
CA ILE A 607 -8.94 -37.67 14.95
C ILE A 607 -8.25 -38.76 15.78
N VAL A 608 -7.66 -39.76 15.11
CA VAL A 608 -6.83 -40.79 15.76
C VAL A 608 -5.37 -40.61 15.33
N LEU A 609 -4.50 -40.27 16.28
CA LEU A 609 -3.06 -40.14 16.07
C LEU A 609 -2.37 -41.45 16.46
N ASP A 610 -1.92 -42.20 15.45
CA ASP A 610 -1.25 -43.49 15.62
C ASP A 610 0.26 -43.36 15.37
N THR A 611 1.06 -43.37 16.44
CA THR A 611 2.52 -43.16 16.36
C THR A 611 3.31 -44.48 16.27
N ARG A 612 2.70 -45.58 15.81
CA ARG A 612 3.33 -46.91 15.84
C ARG A 612 4.54 -47.13 14.91
N GLU A 613 4.88 -46.17 14.05
CA GLU A 613 6.11 -46.21 13.24
C GLU A 613 6.87 -44.88 13.35
N VAL A 614 8.04 -44.92 14.04
CA VAL A 614 9.05 -43.86 14.23
C VAL A 614 8.83 -42.89 15.40
N ALA A 615 9.82 -42.87 16.32
CA ALA A 615 9.88 -42.02 17.51
C ALA A 615 10.33 -40.57 17.19
N VAL A 616 9.47 -39.81 16.51
CA VAL A 616 9.61 -38.35 16.35
C VAL A 616 8.40 -37.69 17.03
N PRO A 617 8.54 -36.57 17.77
CA PRO A 617 7.40 -35.81 18.22
C PRO A 617 6.55 -35.42 17.01
N PHE A 618 5.32 -35.92 16.96
CA PHE A 618 4.34 -35.59 15.94
C PHE A 618 3.90 -34.14 16.14
N ASN A 619 4.26 -33.26 15.21
CA ASN A 619 3.81 -31.87 15.14
C ASN A 619 2.86 -31.78 13.95
N ILE A 620 1.59 -31.46 14.20
CA ILE A 620 0.68 -31.05 13.13
C ILE A 620 0.87 -29.54 12.99
N GLU A 621 1.20 -29.11 11.78
CA GLU A 621 1.29 -27.68 11.48
C GLU A 621 -0.09 -27.06 11.35
N LYS A 622 -0.18 -25.76 11.62
CA LYS A 622 -1.43 -24.98 11.68
C LYS A 622 -2.27 -25.17 10.39
N ASN A 623 -1.61 -25.35 9.25
CA ASN A 623 -2.19 -25.52 7.92
C ASN A 623 -2.86 -26.88 7.74
N GLU A 624 -2.28 -27.96 8.27
CA GLU A 624 -2.80 -29.34 8.13
C GLU A 624 -4.09 -29.56 8.95
N LEU A 625 -4.26 -28.79 10.04
CA LEU A 625 -5.49 -28.80 10.85
C LEU A 625 -6.65 -28.07 10.15
N VAL A 626 -6.33 -27.09 9.32
CA VAL A 626 -7.31 -26.27 8.63
C VAL A 626 -7.94 -27.05 7.47
N ASP A 627 -7.14 -27.78 6.70
CA ASP A 627 -7.63 -28.72 5.67
C ASP A 627 -8.62 -29.75 6.24
N PHE A 628 -8.44 -30.15 7.50
CA PHE A 628 -9.33 -31.07 8.20
C PHE A 628 -10.68 -30.42 8.60
N PHE A 629 -10.65 -29.16 9.08
CA PHE A 629 -11.87 -28.42 9.41
C PHE A 629 -12.63 -27.92 8.18
N ASP A 630 -11.96 -27.79 7.04
CA ASP A 630 -12.55 -27.36 5.77
C ASP A 630 -13.63 -28.35 5.27
N GLY A 631 -13.46 -29.65 5.55
CA GLY A 631 -14.47 -30.68 5.30
C GLY A 631 -15.80 -30.49 6.06
N CYS A 632 -15.82 -29.69 7.12
CA CYS A 632 -17.03 -29.34 7.88
C CYS A 632 -17.66 -28.00 7.47
N CYS A 633 -16.96 -27.19 6.67
CA CYS A 633 -17.30 -25.79 6.37
C CYS A 633 -17.88 -25.57 4.95
N GLY A 634 -18.11 -26.63 4.17
CA GLY A 634 -18.62 -26.60 2.79
C GLY A 634 -20.03 -26.00 2.57
N GLY A 635 -20.54 -25.20 3.50
CA GLY A 635 -21.79 -24.44 3.38
C GLY A 635 -21.65 -22.93 3.50
N PHE A 636 -20.43 -22.37 3.60
CA PHE A 636 -20.23 -20.93 3.79
C PHE A 636 -19.45 -20.29 2.64
N ALA A 637 -20.14 -20.00 1.55
CA ALA A 637 -19.69 -19.01 0.56
C ALA A 637 -20.80 -17.94 0.43
N HIS A 638 -20.69 -16.89 1.25
CA HIS A 638 -21.47 -15.66 1.11
C HIS A 638 -20.49 -14.49 1.19
N GLY A 639 -20.33 -13.82 0.05
CA GLY A 639 -19.27 -12.85 -0.20
C GLY A 639 -18.19 -13.50 -1.06
N GLU A 640 -17.97 -12.93 -2.24
CA GLU A 640 -16.88 -13.18 -3.20
C GLU A 640 -15.88 -14.27 -2.80
N THR A 641 -15.92 -15.41 -3.47
CA THR A 641 -14.85 -16.41 -3.39
C THR A 641 -14.39 -16.77 -4.79
N GLU A 642 -13.24 -16.22 -5.17
CA GLU A 642 -12.17 -17.08 -5.66
C GLU A 642 -12.05 -18.28 -4.72
N ILE A 643 -11.86 -19.46 -5.29
CA ILE A 643 -11.49 -20.65 -4.52
C ILE A 643 -10.30 -20.23 -3.64
N VAL A 644 -10.46 -20.23 -2.32
CA VAL A 644 -9.35 -19.98 -1.40
C VAL A 644 -8.40 -21.16 -1.56
N GLU A 645 -7.43 -21.02 -2.47
CA GLU A 645 -6.40 -22.04 -2.68
C GLU A 645 -5.43 -22.13 -1.49
N ASP A 646 -5.49 -21.17 -0.55
CA ASP A 646 -4.67 -21.20 0.66
C ASP A 646 -5.36 -20.55 1.88
N ILE A 647 -5.77 -21.36 2.85
CA ILE A 647 -6.34 -20.87 4.12
C ILE A 647 -5.22 -20.37 5.08
N SER A 648 -3.95 -20.42 4.65
CA SER A 648 -2.81 -19.96 5.45
C SER A 648 -2.94 -18.50 5.93
N ASP A 649 -3.65 -17.66 5.19
CA ASP A 649 -3.85 -16.22 5.50
C ASP A 649 -4.77 -15.95 6.69
N TYR A 650 -5.63 -16.91 7.06
CA TYR A 650 -6.58 -16.76 8.18
C TYR A 650 -6.09 -17.41 9.48
N LEU A 651 -4.93 -18.06 9.43
CA LEU A 651 -4.38 -18.81 10.53
C LEU A 651 -4.24 -17.94 11.79
N ASP A 652 -3.87 -16.68 11.67
CA ASP A 652 -3.66 -15.78 12.83
C ASP A 652 -4.94 -15.41 13.58
N TYR A 653 -6.11 -15.71 13.00
CA TYR A 653 -7.41 -15.53 13.62
C TYR A 653 -7.94 -16.78 14.31
N ILE A 654 -7.23 -17.91 14.24
CA ILE A 654 -7.66 -19.17 14.86
C ILE A 654 -6.90 -19.39 16.17
N TYR A 655 -7.63 -19.36 17.29
CA TYR A 655 -7.09 -19.73 18.60
C TYR A 655 -7.57 -21.13 18.99
N PHE A 656 -6.62 -21.98 19.37
CA PHE A 656 -6.90 -23.36 19.78
C PHE A 656 -6.82 -23.50 21.30
N THR A 657 -7.69 -24.34 21.88
CA THR A 657 -7.61 -24.77 23.28
C THR A 657 -7.70 -26.29 23.37
N SER A 658 -7.04 -26.89 24.36
CA SER A 658 -7.08 -28.32 24.63
C SER A 658 -7.82 -28.55 25.95
N SER A 659 -8.68 -29.56 26.01
CA SER A 659 -9.37 -29.93 27.25
C SER A 659 -8.43 -30.62 28.26
N ASP A 660 -7.24 -31.08 27.82
CA ASP A 660 -6.24 -31.75 28.65
C ASP A 660 -4.82 -31.50 28.09
N GLU A 661 -4.10 -30.57 28.72
CA GLU A 661 -2.71 -30.23 28.38
C GLU A 661 -1.70 -31.31 28.78
N GLU A 662 -2.09 -32.37 29.49
CA GLU A 662 -1.25 -33.54 29.73
C GLU A 662 -1.32 -34.56 28.59
N VAL A 663 -2.29 -34.43 27.67
CA VAL A 663 -2.43 -35.26 26.46
C VAL A 663 -1.97 -34.46 25.23
N VAL A 664 -2.39 -33.20 25.10
CA VAL A 664 -2.06 -32.32 23.96
C VAL A 664 -1.78 -30.88 24.44
N LYS A 665 -0.59 -30.34 24.15
CA LYS A 665 -0.24 -28.93 24.39
C LYS A 665 -0.34 -28.09 23.12
N ILE A 666 -0.78 -26.85 23.28
CA ILE A 666 -0.92 -25.89 22.19
C ILE A 666 0.03 -24.72 22.46
N LYS A 667 0.99 -24.49 21.57
CA LYS A 667 1.92 -23.36 21.69
C LYS A 667 2.13 -22.71 20.32
N ASN A 668 1.89 -21.41 20.22
CA ASN A 668 2.01 -20.63 18.98
C ASN A 668 1.24 -21.25 17.79
N GLY A 669 0.02 -21.73 18.04
CA GLY A 669 -0.80 -22.38 17.02
C GLY A 669 -0.37 -23.80 16.63
N LYS A 670 0.70 -24.36 17.22
CA LYS A 670 1.12 -25.75 17.00
C LYS A 670 0.55 -26.67 18.07
N ILE A 671 -0.01 -27.80 17.65
CA ILE A 671 -0.56 -28.85 18.50
C ILE A 671 0.49 -29.95 18.67
N LYS A 672 0.94 -30.16 19.91
CA LYS A 672 1.94 -31.17 20.26
C LYS A 672 1.33 -32.21 21.18
N ALA A 673 1.34 -33.47 20.75
CA ALA A 673 0.99 -34.60 21.61
C ALA A 673 2.05 -34.76 22.70
N VAL A 674 1.62 -34.82 23.96
CA VAL A 674 2.51 -34.91 25.15
C VAL A 674 2.20 -36.10 26.05
N GLY A 675 1.03 -36.72 25.91
CA GLY A 675 0.67 -37.92 26.67
C GLY A 675 -0.36 -38.77 25.93
N ASN A 676 -0.44 -40.05 26.28
CA ASN A 676 -1.49 -40.93 25.74
C ASN A 676 -2.84 -40.57 26.36
N GLY A 677 -3.88 -40.46 25.55
CA GLY A 677 -5.22 -40.09 26.01
C GLY A 677 -6.10 -39.58 24.89
N GLU A 678 -7.35 -39.28 25.23
CA GLU A 678 -8.33 -38.69 24.33
C GLU A 678 -8.67 -37.30 24.86
N VAL A 679 -8.58 -36.28 24.01
CA VAL A 679 -8.72 -34.88 24.41
C VAL A 679 -9.51 -34.09 23.37
N GLU A 680 -10.40 -33.21 23.83
CA GLU A 680 -11.14 -32.30 22.95
C GLU A 680 -10.26 -31.07 22.66
N VAL A 681 -9.96 -30.84 21.38
CA VAL A 681 -9.34 -29.60 20.91
C VAL A 681 -10.40 -28.73 20.29
N LYS A 682 -10.47 -27.46 20.72
CA LYS A 682 -11.41 -26.47 20.22
C LYS A 682 -10.67 -25.40 19.45
N ALA A 683 -11.09 -25.15 18.22
CA ALA A 683 -10.69 -24.00 17.42
C ALA A 683 -11.75 -22.91 17.52
N TYR A 684 -11.31 -21.68 17.69
CA TYR A 684 -12.16 -20.52 17.72
C TYR A 684 -11.68 -19.51 16.67
N PHE A 685 -12.63 -18.97 15.92
CA PHE A 685 -12.36 -18.04 14.83
C PHE A 685 -12.63 -16.61 15.30
N ALA A 686 -11.56 -15.82 15.45
CA ALA A 686 -11.65 -14.40 15.76
C ALA A 686 -12.29 -13.66 14.59
N GLY A 687 -13.45 -13.03 14.82
CA GLY A 687 -14.21 -12.29 13.82
C GLY A 687 -15.63 -12.80 13.59
N ILE A 688 -15.93 -14.04 13.98
CA ILE A 688 -17.28 -14.61 13.85
C ILE A 688 -17.80 -14.99 15.24
N ARG A 689 -18.80 -14.27 15.76
CA ARG A 689 -19.37 -14.57 17.07
C ARG A 689 -19.94 -16.00 17.10
N GLY A 690 -19.33 -16.85 17.92
CA GLY A 690 -19.93 -18.11 18.36
C GLY A 690 -19.63 -19.35 17.51
N THR A 691 -18.73 -19.26 16.53
CA THR A 691 -18.28 -20.44 15.79
C THR A 691 -17.13 -21.11 16.52
N GLU A 692 -17.48 -22.08 17.36
CA GLU A 692 -16.54 -23.02 17.98
C GLU A 692 -16.59 -24.32 17.17
N VAL A 693 -15.43 -24.78 16.72
CA VAL A 693 -15.32 -26.12 16.11
C VAL A 693 -14.47 -26.96 17.04
N SER A 694 -15.06 -28.06 17.53
CA SER A 694 -14.39 -29.01 18.42
C SER A 694 -14.09 -30.30 17.67
N ALA A 695 -12.88 -30.82 17.84
CA ALA A 695 -12.50 -32.15 17.39
C ALA A 695 -11.98 -32.97 18.58
N THR A 696 -12.32 -34.25 18.62
CA THR A 696 -11.74 -35.19 19.57
C THR A 696 -10.42 -35.72 19.00
N VAL A 697 -9.33 -35.57 19.73
CA VAL A 697 -7.99 -36.04 19.38
C VAL A 697 -7.62 -37.20 20.30
N THR A 698 -7.46 -38.39 19.73
CA THR A 698 -6.96 -39.56 20.45
C THR A 698 -5.48 -39.76 20.16
N VAL A 699 -4.64 -39.66 21.19
CA VAL A 699 -3.20 -39.91 21.15
C VAL A 699 -2.94 -41.33 21.66
N GLU A 700 -2.52 -42.23 20.77
CA GLU A 700 -2.10 -43.59 21.14
C GLU A 700 -0.65 -43.87 20.72
N GLY A 701 0.11 -44.51 21.60
CA GLY A 701 1.41 -45.05 21.25
C GLY A 701 2.61 -44.13 21.51
N LEU A 702 2.43 -43.01 22.22
CA LEU A 702 3.55 -42.29 22.83
C LEU A 702 4.20 -43.25 23.83
N SER A 703 5.28 -43.91 23.41
CA SER A 703 6.18 -44.58 24.36
C SER A 703 6.73 -43.51 25.29
N ASP A 704 6.89 -43.81 26.58
CA ASP A 704 7.37 -42.89 27.65
C ASP A 704 8.76 -42.24 27.41
N LYS A 705 9.27 -42.24 26.18
CA LYS A 705 10.35 -41.39 25.70
C LYS A 705 9.76 -40.13 25.06
N GLU A 706 9.23 -39.23 25.87
CA GLU A 706 9.30 -37.82 25.48
C GLU A 706 10.79 -37.49 25.24
N VAL A 707 11.08 -36.73 24.18
CA VAL A 707 12.23 -35.84 24.22
C VAL A 707 11.89 -34.85 25.33
N GLU A 708 12.28 -35.20 26.56
CA GLU A 708 12.23 -34.28 27.68
C GLU A 708 12.86 -32.97 27.16
N VAL A 709 12.14 -31.86 27.30
CA VAL A 709 12.82 -30.58 27.39
C VAL A 709 13.71 -30.74 28.62
N THR A 710 14.96 -31.16 28.37
CA THR A 710 15.89 -31.54 29.42
C THR A 710 16.02 -30.31 30.28
N LYS A 711 15.62 -30.44 31.55
CA LYS A 711 15.97 -29.40 32.53
C LYS A 711 17.48 -29.25 32.46
N PRO A 712 18.00 -28.01 32.57
CA PRO A 712 19.45 -27.85 32.64
C PRO A 712 19.97 -28.75 33.76
N VAL A 713 21.03 -29.50 33.46
CA VAL A 713 21.74 -30.35 34.41
C VAL A 713 22.35 -29.47 35.50
N GLU A 714 22.75 -28.26 35.11
CA GLU A 714 23.35 -27.27 35.98
C GLU A 714 22.96 -25.85 35.51
N GLN A 715 22.70 -24.95 36.45
CA GLN A 715 22.34 -23.56 36.15
C GLN A 715 23.16 -22.66 37.06
N THR A 716 23.90 -21.73 36.44
CA THR A 716 24.66 -20.69 37.14
C THR A 716 24.05 -19.34 36.84
N ARG A 717 23.88 -18.51 37.87
CA ARG A 717 23.39 -17.14 37.75
C ARG A 717 24.26 -16.23 38.58
N GLU A 718 24.77 -15.18 37.97
CA GLU A 718 25.54 -14.14 38.63
C GLU A 718 24.84 -12.80 38.42
N SER A 719 24.59 -12.10 39.52
CA SER A 719 24.05 -10.74 39.48
C SER A 719 25.18 -9.78 39.86
N ILE A 720 25.45 -8.82 38.98
CA ILE A 720 26.52 -7.84 39.10
C ILE A 720 25.86 -6.46 39.12
N THR A 721 26.14 -5.69 40.16
CA THR A 721 25.68 -4.29 40.19
C THR A 721 26.55 -3.44 39.29
N ARG A 722 25.99 -2.33 38.76
CA ARG A 722 26.77 -1.37 37.96
C ARG A 722 28.04 -0.89 38.68
N ASP A 723 27.94 -0.58 39.97
CA ASP A 723 29.08 -0.11 40.76
C ASP A 723 30.19 -1.17 40.87
N GLU A 724 29.84 -2.46 40.87
CA GLU A 724 30.80 -3.57 40.84
C GLU A 724 31.41 -3.73 39.44
N LEU A 725 30.60 -3.61 38.40
CA LEU A 725 31.05 -3.69 37.02
C LEU A 725 32.10 -2.61 36.70
N GLU A 726 31.86 -1.36 37.11
CA GLU A 726 32.76 -0.23 36.86
C GLU A 726 34.12 -0.33 37.60
N GLN A 727 34.27 -1.27 38.55
CA GLN A 727 35.50 -1.47 39.31
C GLN A 727 36.45 -2.50 38.70
N GLU A 728 35.97 -3.31 37.76
CA GLU A 728 36.74 -4.37 37.10
C GLU A 728 37.14 -3.94 35.67
N GLU A 729 38.24 -4.48 35.15
CA GLU A 729 38.57 -4.31 33.72
C GLU A 729 37.85 -5.37 32.87
N GLU A 730 37.61 -6.54 33.46
CA GLU A 730 37.04 -7.72 32.83
C GLU A 730 36.22 -8.52 33.85
N VAL A 731 35.03 -8.97 33.45
CA VAL A 731 34.19 -9.85 34.25
C VAL A 731 34.35 -11.27 33.75
N GLN A 732 34.64 -12.19 34.67
CA GLN A 732 34.67 -13.62 34.39
C GLN A 732 33.44 -14.30 34.99
N VAL A 733 32.58 -14.87 34.13
CA VAL A 733 31.45 -15.69 34.55
C VAL A 733 31.79 -17.15 34.28
N ARG A 734 31.65 -18.02 35.27
CA ARG A 734 32.02 -19.44 35.17
C ARG A 734 30.81 -20.32 35.41
N SER A 735 30.69 -21.43 34.68
CA SER A 735 29.74 -22.48 35.09
C SER A 735 30.15 -23.06 36.45
N THR A 736 29.18 -23.59 37.18
CA THR A 736 29.39 -24.11 38.56
C THR A 736 30.41 -25.27 38.61
N ASN A 737 30.58 -26.02 37.53
CA ASN A 737 31.59 -27.07 37.37
C ASN A 737 32.87 -26.63 36.63
N GLU A 738 33.00 -25.33 36.34
CA GLU A 738 34.11 -24.72 35.58
C GLU A 738 34.29 -25.31 34.16
N SER A 739 33.26 -25.94 33.59
CA SER A 739 33.25 -26.48 32.22
C SER A 739 33.26 -25.41 31.13
N VAL A 740 32.78 -24.21 31.45
CA VAL A 740 32.84 -23.05 30.58
C VAL A 740 33.13 -21.78 31.37
N THR A 741 33.96 -20.92 30.79
CA THR A 741 34.28 -19.58 31.31
C THR A 741 34.00 -18.57 30.21
N VAL A 742 33.31 -17.49 30.55
CA VAL A 742 33.08 -16.36 29.67
C VAL A 742 33.85 -15.17 30.23
N ASP A 743 34.79 -14.67 29.42
CA ASP A 743 35.60 -13.50 29.74
C ASP A 743 35.07 -12.32 28.92
N VAL A 744 34.49 -11.32 29.61
CA VAL A 744 33.85 -10.19 28.94
C VAL A 744 34.45 -8.88 29.47
N PRO A 745 35.13 -8.08 28.61
CA PRO A 745 35.58 -6.75 28.97
C PRO A 745 34.41 -5.87 29.42
N VAL A 746 34.61 -5.09 30.48
CA VAL A 746 33.55 -4.21 31.03
C VAL A 746 33.04 -3.19 30.00
N GLU A 747 33.93 -2.72 29.12
CA GLU A 747 33.56 -1.84 28.01
C GLU A 747 32.63 -2.52 27.00
N THR A 748 32.78 -3.83 26.79
CA THR A 748 31.90 -4.61 25.89
C THR A 748 30.51 -4.75 26.50
N TRP A 749 30.40 -5.07 27.80
CA TRP A 749 29.10 -5.07 28.50
C TRP A 749 28.42 -3.71 28.43
N SER A 750 29.17 -2.64 28.70
CA SER A 750 28.59 -1.29 28.75
C SER A 750 28.02 -0.86 27.39
N ARG A 751 28.76 -1.13 26.31
CA ARG A 751 28.30 -0.84 24.93
C ARG A 751 27.13 -1.72 24.51
N ALA A 752 27.14 -2.99 24.90
CA ALA A 752 26.04 -3.91 24.66
C ALA A 752 24.73 -3.42 25.30
N ILE A 753 24.80 -3.04 26.57
CA ILE A 753 23.65 -2.56 27.33
C ILE A 753 23.16 -1.22 26.78
N GLU A 754 24.08 -0.29 26.46
CA GLU A 754 23.73 0.98 25.85
C GLU A 754 23.05 0.80 24.49
N SER A 755 23.56 -0.11 23.65
CA SER A 755 22.99 -0.41 22.34
C SER A 755 21.62 -1.09 22.44
N ALA A 756 21.42 -1.97 23.43
CA ALA A 756 20.18 -2.71 23.58
C ALA A 756 19.08 -1.87 24.25
N LEU A 757 19.44 -1.05 25.25
CA LEU A 757 18.47 -0.32 26.08
C LEU A 757 18.35 1.17 25.72
N GLY A 758 19.23 1.70 24.87
CA GLY A 758 19.30 3.14 24.57
C GLY A 758 19.71 3.99 25.78
N ARG A 759 20.21 3.38 26.85
CA ARG A 759 20.54 4.03 28.13
C ARG A 759 21.71 3.36 28.82
N THR A 760 22.41 4.14 29.65
CA THR A 760 23.56 3.66 30.44
C THR A 760 23.26 3.59 31.94
N ASP A 761 22.03 3.85 32.37
CA ASP A 761 21.61 3.98 33.77
C ASP A 761 21.01 2.72 34.38
N TYR A 762 21.55 1.54 34.03
CA TYR A 762 21.13 0.26 34.60
C TYR A 762 21.61 0.07 36.05
N GLU A 763 20.83 -0.64 36.87
CA GLU A 763 21.19 -0.96 38.26
C GLU A 763 21.91 -2.31 38.38
N THR A 764 21.39 -3.32 37.69
CA THR A 764 21.83 -4.72 37.82
C THR A 764 21.93 -5.41 36.48
N ILE A 765 22.95 -6.24 36.36
CA ILE A 765 23.14 -7.18 35.25
C ILE A 765 23.00 -8.59 35.82
N GLU A 766 22.17 -9.44 35.21
CA GLU A 766 22.09 -10.87 35.50
C GLU A 766 22.63 -11.65 34.30
N VAL A 767 23.71 -12.40 34.53
CA VAL A 767 24.26 -13.35 33.57
C VAL A 767 23.86 -14.75 34.00
N SER A 768 23.32 -15.54 33.08
CA SER A 768 23.02 -16.95 33.34
C SER A 768 23.67 -17.90 32.34
N ILE A 769 24.11 -19.05 32.85
CA ILE A 769 24.66 -20.17 32.09
C ILE A 769 23.86 -21.41 32.47
N ASP A 770 23.06 -21.90 31.52
CA ASP A 770 22.30 -23.14 31.64
C ASP A 770 23.02 -24.26 30.86
N GLU A 771 23.42 -25.32 31.54
CA GLU A 771 24.12 -26.46 30.96
C GLU A 771 23.17 -27.64 30.74
N TYR A 772 23.20 -28.22 29.54
CA TYR A 772 22.37 -29.34 29.13
C TYR A 772 23.25 -30.54 28.76
N GLU A 773 22.74 -31.75 28.97
CA GLU A 773 23.44 -32.97 28.52
C GLU A 773 23.72 -32.92 27.02
N LYS A 774 24.80 -33.59 26.60
CA LYS A 774 25.22 -33.67 25.19
C LYS A 774 24.06 -34.09 24.28
N VAL A 775 23.85 -33.34 23.20
CA VAL A 775 22.81 -33.64 22.21
C VAL A 775 23.49 -33.97 20.88
N GLU A 776 23.17 -35.14 20.32
CA GLU A 776 23.53 -35.49 18.95
C GLU A 776 22.69 -34.64 17.98
N PRO A 777 23.30 -33.87 17.06
CA PRO A 777 22.54 -33.05 16.11
C PRO A 777 21.71 -33.95 15.19
N THR A 778 20.40 -33.71 15.14
CA THR A 778 19.46 -34.54 14.38
C THR A 778 19.62 -34.39 12.87
N THR A 779 20.10 -33.24 12.41
CA THR A 779 20.17 -32.84 11.00
C THR A 779 21.59 -32.78 10.42
N GLN A 780 22.64 -32.77 11.26
CA GLN A 780 24.05 -32.66 10.83
C GLN A 780 24.85 -33.88 11.31
N LYS A 781 24.67 -35.02 10.63
CA LYS A 781 25.27 -36.33 11.01
C LYS A 781 26.80 -36.35 11.09
N GLU A 782 27.47 -35.34 10.56
CA GLU A 782 28.92 -35.23 10.50
C GLU A 782 29.51 -34.51 11.73
N LEU A 783 28.67 -33.92 12.59
CA LEU A 783 29.10 -33.24 13.80
C LEU A 783 28.95 -34.17 15.01
N ARG A 784 30.06 -34.43 15.71
CA ARG A 784 30.07 -35.24 16.93
C ARG A 784 30.25 -34.39 18.20
N PRO A 785 29.30 -34.38 19.15
CA PRO A 785 29.39 -33.54 20.35
C PRO A 785 30.51 -34.02 21.28
N VAL A 786 31.47 -33.14 21.57
CA VAL A 786 32.57 -33.43 22.50
C VAL A 786 32.43 -32.68 23.83
N SER A 787 31.60 -31.64 23.91
CA SER A 787 31.19 -30.95 25.15
C SER A 787 29.69 -31.08 25.43
N ASN A 788 29.26 -30.58 26.59
CA ASN A 788 27.85 -30.30 26.88
C ASN A 788 27.37 -29.08 26.09
N VAL A 789 26.06 -28.85 26.09
CA VAL A 789 25.43 -27.70 25.44
C VAL A 789 25.17 -26.62 26.48
N TYR A 790 25.55 -25.37 26.19
CA TYR A 790 25.45 -24.25 27.12
C TYR A 790 24.56 -23.17 26.53
N ARG A 791 23.51 -22.76 27.24
CA ARG A 791 22.73 -21.57 26.90
C ARG A 791 23.18 -20.42 27.77
N PHE A 792 23.50 -19.31 27.13
CA PHE A 792 23.84 -18.08 27.81
C PHE A 792 22.68 -17.10 27.72
N SER A 793 22.45 -16.36 28.79
CA SER A 793 21.58 -15.20 28.77
C SER A 793 22.19 -14.04 29.51
N LEU A 794 21.91 -12.84 29.01
CA LEU A 794 22.17 -11.58 29.69
C LEU A 794 20.86 -10.83 29.84
N GLU A 795 20.61 -10.35 31.05
CA GLU A 795 19.54 -9.40 31.33
C GLU A 795 20.12 -8.20 32.08
N ALA A 796 19.71 -6.99 31.69
CA ALA A 796 20.01 -5.76 32.41
C ALA A 796 18.68 -5.15 32.88
N ASP A 797 18.50 -5.00 34.18
CA ASP A 797 17.24 -4.57 34.81
C ASP A 797 15.99 -5.35 34.34
N GLY A 798 16.18 -6.64 34.02
CA GLY A 798 15.12 -7.54 33.53
C GLY A 798 14.84 -7.46 32.03
N GLU A 799 15.56 -6.60 31.30
CA GLU A 799 15.51 -6.54 29.84
C GLU A 799 16.60 -7.43 29.24
N ARG A 800 16.20 -8.35 28.35
CA ARG A 800 17.11 -9.32 27.74
C ARG A 800 17.96 -8.65 26.66
N ILE A 801 19.24 -8.95 26.67
CA ILE A 801 20.22 -8.50 25.68
C ILE A 801 20.67 -9.74 24.90
N SER A 802 20.58 -9.68 23.56
CA SER A 802 20.89 -10.82 22.69
C SER A 802 22.18 -10.66 21.89
N GLU A 803 22.64 -9.43 21.66
CA GLU A 803 23.74 -9.12 20.75
C GLU A 803 24.69 -8.06 21.32
N PHE A 804 25.90 -8.04 20.77
CA PHE A 804 27.02 -7.22 21.18
C PHE A 804 27.70 -6.58 19.98
N GLY A 805 28.15 -5.34 20.14
CA GLY A 805 28.92 -4.66 19.09
C GLY A 805 30.34 -5.22 18.89
N ASP A 806 30.89 -5.92 19.89
CA ASP A 806 32.21 -6.54 19.82
C ASP A 806 32.15 -8.01 20.18
N LYS A 807 33.11 -8.78 19.65
CA LYS A 807 33.27 -10.18 20.00
C LYS A 807 33.76 -10.34 21.44
N ILE A 808 33.13 -11.26 22.16
CA ILE A 808 33.51 -11.73 23.49
C ILE A 808 34.21 -13.08 23.39
N ARG A 809 35.04 -13.38 24.40
CA ARG A 809 35.82 -14.62 24.48
C ARG A 809 35.09 -15.64 25.34
N MET A 810 34.88 -16.83 24.79
CA MET A 810 34.29 -17.96 25.51
C MET A 810 35.27 -19.13 25.51
N THR A 811 35.56 -19.68 26.68
CA THR A 811 36.48 -20.81 26.84
C THR A 811 35.69 -22.03 27.29
N PHE A 812 35.66 -23.08 26.46
CA PHE A 812 34.92 -24.32 26.71
C PHE A 812 35.90 -25.47 26.98
N ASN A 813 35.60 -26.28 28.00
CA ASN A 813 36.27 -27.57 28.18
C ASN A 813 35.62 -28.62 27.28
N TYR A 814 36.45 -29.42 26.61
CA TYR A 814 36.00 -30.59 25.86
C TYR A 814 36.52 -31.88 26.49
N ASP A 815 35.84 -33.00 26.23
CA ASP A 815 36.26 -34.31 26.72
C ASP A 815 37.27 -34.94 25.73
N PRO A 816 38.58 -34.99 26.05
CA PRO A 816 39.59 -35.49 25.13
C PRO A 816 39.43 -36.97 24.79
N ASP A 817 38.70 -37.76 25.60
CA ASP A 817 38.42 -39.16 25.30
C ASP A 817 37.38 -39.33 24.17
N LEU A 818 36.65 -38.25 23.82
CA LEU A 818 35.66 -38.21 22.74
C LEU A 818 36.20 -37.57 21.46
N VAL A 819 37.44 -37.07 21.45
CA VAL A 819 38.06 -36.38 20.30
C VAL A 819 38.92 -37.36 19.50
N GLU A 820 38.65 -37.52 18.21
CA GLU A 820 39.50 -38.32 17.31
C GLU A 820 40.60 -37.48 16.67
N ASN A 821 40.27 -36.26 16.25
CA ASN A 821 41.14 -35.27 15.64
C ASN A 821 40.95 -33.89 16.30
N PRO A 822 41.87 -33.48 17.19
CA PRO A 822 41.80 -32.16 17.83
C PRO A 822 41.79 -30.98 16.85
N GLU A 823 42.38 -31.13 15.66
CA GLU A 823 42.40 -30.08 14.62
C GLU A 823 41.03 -29.88 13.94
N SER A 824 40.09 -30.81 14.13
CA SER A 824 38.70 -30.71 13.65
C SER A 824 37.73 -30.17 14.70
N LEU A 825 38.23 -29.72 15.86
CA LEU A 825 37.38 -29.12 16.89
C LEU A 825 37.03 -27.69 16.53
N SER A 826 35.77 -27.34 16.72
CA SER A 826 35.32 -25.95 16.65
C SER A 826 34.19 -25.71 17.66
N VAL A 827 34.05 -24.46 18.09
CA VAL A 827 32.87 -24.02 18.83
C VAL A 827 31.75 -23.77 17.81
N PHE A 828 30.55 -24.23 18.12
CA PHE A 828 29.36 -24.00 17.31
C PHE A 828 28.30 -23.29 18.14
N TRP A 829 27.53 -22.44 17.48
CA TRP A 829 26.32 -21.85 18.03
C TRP A 829 25.09 -22.39 17.29
N LEU A 830 23.95 -22.47 17.97
CA LEU A 830 22.68 -22.82 17.34
C LEU A 830 22.03 -21.56 16.78
N ASP A 831 21.92 -21.49 15.46
CA ASP A 831 21.22 -20.41 14.77
C ASP A 831 19.70 -20.55 15.01
N PRO A 832 19.06 -19.58 15.70
CA PRO A 832 17.64 -19.66 16.04
C PRO A 832 16.71 -19.54 14.82
N GLU A 833 17.18 -18.96 13.71
CA GLU A 833 16.38 -18.80 12.49
C GLU A 833 16.34 -20.10 11.69
N THR A 834 17.50 -20.78 11.60
CA THR A 834 17.65 -21.97 10.75
C THR A 834 17.58 -23.30 11.52
N ASP A 835 17.63 -23.27 12.85
CA ASP A 835 17.73 -24.43 13.76
C ASP A 835 18.92 -25.34 13.39
N LYS A 836 20.05 -24.72 13.01
CA LYS A 836 21.29 -25.40 12.60
C LYS A 836 22.47 -24.96 13.44
N TRP A 837 23.40 -25.88 13.66
CA TRP A 837 24.67 -25.56 14.30
C TRP A 837 25.63 -24.95 13.29
N VAL A 838 26.15 -23.77 13.62
CA VAL A 838 27.06 -22.98 12.79
C VAL A 838 28.38 -22.81 13.53
N ALA A 839 29.50 -23.15 12.89
CA ALA A 839 30.82 -23.00 13.47
C ALA A 839 31.16 -21.50 13.64
N ILE A 840 31.80 -21.16 14.75
CA ILE A 840 32.38 -19.82 14.97
C ILE A 840 33.91 -19.88 14.95
N ASP A 841 34.53 -18.72 14.78
CA ASP A 841 35.97 -18.56 14.87
C ASP A 841 36.45 -19.06 16.24
N SER A 842 37.30 -20.09 16.22
CA SER A 842 37.75 -20.77 17.43
C SER A 842 39.18 -21.29 17.32
N GLU A 843 39.88 -21.31 18.45
CA GLU A 843 41.26 -21.79 18.56
C GLU A 843 41.42 -22.73 19.76
N LEU A 844 42.30 -23.73 19.64
CA LEU A 844 42.63 -24.63 20.74
C LEU A 844 43.38 -23.87 21.84
N GLY A 845 42.86 -23.96 23.06
CA GLY A 845 43.52 -23.43 24.25
C GLY A 845 44.41 -24.46 24.95
N GLU A 846 44.90 -24.11 26.14
CA GLU A 846 45.62 -25.04 27.02
C GLU A 846 44.64 -26.00 27.74
N ASP A 847 45.12 -27.08 28.33
CA ASP A 847 44.35 -27.93 29.26
C ASP A 847 43.01 -28.51 28.73
N ASN A 848 42.96 -28.91 27.45
CA ASN A 848 41.75 -29.42 26.76
C ASN A 848 40.61 -28.39 26.70
N THR A 849 40.99 -27.12 26.49
CA THR A 849 40.04 -26.05 26.22
C THR A 849 40.01 -25.66 24.76
N ILE A 850 38.90 -25.11 24.32
CA ILE A 850 38.75 -24.42 23.03
C ILE A 850 38.16 -23.04 23.30
N ILE A 851 38.70 -22.03 22.62
CA ILE A 851 38.31 -20.64 22.77
C ILE A 851 37.50 -20.25 21.54
N GLY A 852 36.26 -19.83 21.72
CA GLY A 852 35.40 -19.30 20.67
C GLY A 852 35.17 -17.79 20.82
N MET A 853 35.06 -17.09 19.71
CA MET A 853 34.77 -15.65 19.66
C MET A 853 33.36 -15.41 19.08
N THR A 854 32.47 -14.82 19.86
CA THR A 854 31.06 -14.55 19.45
C THR A 854 30.64 -13.13 19.80
N ASP A 855 29.68 -12.57 19.07
CA ASP A 855 29.08 -11.25 19.27
C ASP A 855 27.59 -11.34 19.66
N HIS A 856 27.11 -12.54 20.02
CA HIS A 856 25.71 -12.76 20.38
C HIS A 856 25.56 -13.87 21.40
N TRP A 857 24.40 -13.91 22.05
CA TRP A 857 24.01 -14.99 22.94
C TRP A 857 23.13 -16.02 22.26
N SER A 858 23.52 -17.27 22.38
CA SER A 858 22.74 -18.42 21.92
C SER A 858 23.04 -19.65 22.78
N MET A 859 22.74 -20.83 22.23
CA MET A 859 23.22 -22.12 22.69
C MET A 859 24.53 -22.43 21.99
N PHE A 860 25.55 -22.79 22.75
CA PHE A 860 26.88 -23.14 22.26
C PHE A 860 27.26 -24.55 22.66
N THR A 861 28.07 -25.19 21.84
CA THR A 861 28.68 -26.49 22.13
C THR A 861 29.97 -26.64 21.32
N VAL A 862 30.79 -27.62 21.68
CA VAL A 862 31.99 -27.99 20.94
C VAL A 862 31.67 -29.28 20.17
N PHE A 863 31.79 -29.20 18.85
CA PHE A 863 31.71 -30.36 17.97
C PHE A 863 33.10 -30.68 17.40
N GLU A 864 33.29 -31.95 17.11
CA GLU A 864 34.30 -32.40 16.17
C GLU A 864 33.64 -32.62 14.81
N ASP A 865 34.15 -31.94 13.79
CA ASP A 865 33.71 -32.14 12.41
C ASP A 865 34.39 -33.39 11.82
N SER A 866 33.58 -34.41 11.54
CA SER A 866 34.04 -35.67 10.97
C SER A 866 34.06 -35.68 9.44
N SER A 867 33.70 -34.58 8.78
CA SER A 867 33.89 -34.44 7.34
C SER A 867 35.38 -34.57 6.99
N GLU A 868 35.71 -35.32 5.93
CA GLU A 868 37.11 -35.50 5.53
C GLU A 868 37.70 -34.09 5.24
N PRO A 869 38.84 -33.71 5.83
CA PRO A 869 39.39 -32.38 5.66
C PRO A 869 39.63 -32.15 4.17
N GLU A 870 38.90 -31.20 3.58
CA GLU A 870 39.20 -30.74 2.23
C GLU A 870 40.67 -30.31 2.22
N ALA A 871 41.47 -30.99 1.39
CA ALA A 871 42.91 -30.81 1.37
C ALA A 871 43.24 -29.33 1.16
N LYS A 872 43.69 -28.65 2.23
CA LYS A 872 44.18 -27.28 2.15
C LYS A 872 45.25 -27.25 1.05
N GLU A 873 44.97 -26.56 -0.05
CA GLU A 873 45.95 -26.36 -1.12
C GLU A 873 47.19 -25.70 -0.50
N GLU A 874 48.29 -26.44 -0.44
CA GLU A 874 49.60 -25.91 -0.06
C GLU A 874 49.95 -24.81 -1.06
N VAL A 875 49.86 -23.55 -0.63
CA VAL A 875 50.44 -22.42 -1.36
C VAL A 875 51.95 -22.64 -1.37
N SER A 876 52.46 -23.12 -2.50
CA SER A 876 53.88 -23.36 -2.71
C SER A 876 54.64 -22.04 -2.76
N ASP A 877 55.52 -21.84 -1.80
CA ASP A 877 56.61 -20.86 -1.85
C ASP A 877 57.55 -21.18 -3.04
N GLU A 878 57.49 -20.37 -4.10
CA GLU A 878 58.53 -20.32 -5.15
C GLU A 878 59.19 -18.93 -5.19
N ASP A 879 60.40 -18.91 -4.61
CA ASP A 879 61.64 -18.24 -5.01
C ASP A 879 61.70 -16.71 -5.28
N GLU A 880 62.58 -16.11 -4.48
CA GLU A 880 63.31 -14.86 -4.63
C GLU A 880 63.99 -14.71 -6.02
N ASP A 881 63.87 -13.53 -6.64
CA ASP A 881 65.00 -12.83 -7.27
C ASP A 881 64.63 -11.37 -7.68
N ASP A 882 65.46 -10.43 -7.17
CA ASP A 882 65.86 -9.12 -7.72
C ASP A 882 64.83 -8.16 -8.38
N GLU A 883 64.51 -7.06 -7.70
CA GLU A 883 65.08 -5.72 -8.00
C GLU A 883 64.46 -4.62 -7.12
N ASN A 884 65.32 -3.94 -6.37
CA ASN A 884 65.03 -2.76 -5.57
C ASN A 884 65.13 -1.49 -6.45
N PRO A 885 64.15 -0.56 -6.39
CA PRO A 885 64.48 0.85 -6.56
C PRO A 885 64.17 1.64 -5.29
N GLU A 886 65.22 2.32 -4.84
CA GLU A 886 65.21 3.33 -3.79
C GLU A 886 64.04 4.32 -3.93
N THR A 887 63.18 4.38 -2.91
CA THR A 887 62.23 5.47 -2.69
C THR A 887 62.98 6.72 -2.22
N GLY A 888 63.55 7.43 -3.19
CA GLY A 888 64.08 8.77 -3.03
C GLY A 888 63.16 9.82 -3.65
N ASP A 889 62.57 10.66 -2.79
CA ASP A 889 62.27 12.07 -3.06
C ASP A 889 61.04 12.47 -3.91
N SER A 890 59.87 11.89 -3.64
CA SER A 890 58.59 12.35 -4.22
C SER A 890 57.99 13.59 -3.54
N PHE A 891 58.51 14.03 -2.39
CA PHE A 891 57.98 15.19 -1.68
C PHE A 891 58.44 16.53 -2.27
N SER A 892 59.58 16.59 -2.95
CA SER A 892 60.14 17.84 -3.50
C SER A 892 59.40 18.32 -4.76
N ILE A 893 58.79 17.42 -5.54
CA ILE A 893 58.04 17.77 -6.77
C ILE A 893 56.71 18.48 -6.46
N ILE A 894 56.02 18.07 -5.39
CA ILE A 894 54.74 18.67 -4.97
C ILE A 894 54.93 20.14 -4.56
N TYR A 895 56.01 20.46 -3.84
CA TYR A 895 56.31 21.84 -3.45
C TYR A 895 56.67 22.74 -4.63
N VAL A 896 57.32 22.21 -5.67
CA VAL A 896 57.66 22.98 -6.87
C VAL A 896 56.40 23.30 -7.68
N VAL A 897 55.44 22.38 -7.77
CA VAL A 897 54.16 22.60 -8.44
C VAL A 897 53.31 23.63 -7.69
N LEU A 898 53.23 23.53 -6.36
CA LEU A 898 52.50 24.50 -5.53
C LEU A 898 53.13 25.90 -5.57
N ALA A 899 54.46 26.00 -5.56
CA ALA A 899 55.16 27.28 -5.70
C ALA A 899 54.93 27.90 -7.09
N ALA A 900 54.91 27.10 -8.15
CA ALA A 900 54.63 27.56 -9.51
C ALA A 900 53.20 28.12 -9.64
N LEU A 901 52.20 27.43 -9.07
CA LEU A 901 50.81 27.88 -9.04
C LEU A 901 50.63 29.18 -8.24
N ALA A 902 51.31 29.31 -7.09
CA ALA A 902 51.28 30.54 -6.30
C ALA A 902 51.91 31.73 -7.06
N THR A 903 53.02 31.52 -7.78
CA THR A 903 53.60 32.57 -8.62
C THR A 903 52.72 32.94 -9.81
N PHE A 904 52.01 31.97 -10.40
CA PHE A 904 51.09 32.25 -11.51
C PHE A 904 49.87 33.05 -11.03
N GLY A 905 49.31 32.72 -9.85
CA GLY A 905 48.25 33.49 -9.21
C GLY A 905 48.67 34.94 -8.91
N LEU A 906 49.89 35.15 -8.40
CA LEU A 906 50.42 36.49 -8.15
C LEU A 906 50.63 37.32 -9.44
N VAL A 907 51.00 36.69 -10.55
CA VAL A 907 51.14 37.36 -11.86
C VAL A 907 49.77 37.77 -12.42
N VAL A 908 48.73 36.94 -12.25
CA VAL A 908 47.36 37.24 -12.68
C VAL A 908 46.76 38.39 -11.84
N VAL A 909 46.96 38.37 -10.52
CA VAL A 909 46.52 39.45 -9.62
C VAL A 909 47.25 40.77 -9.91
N ARG A 910 48.54 40.70 -10.28
CA ARG A 910 49.33 41.90 -10.62
C ARG A 910 48.97 42.47 -11.99
N ARG A 911 48.51 41.64 -12.93
CA ARG A 911 47.97 42.09 -14.24
C ARG A 911 46.61 42.79 -14.09
N ARG A 912 45.75 42.34 -13.17
CA ARG A 912 44.46 43.00 -12.87
C ARG A 912 44.57 44.34 -12.13
N ARG A 913 45.75 44.74 -11.66
CA ARG A 913 45.99 46.07 -11.06
C ARG A 913 46.67 47.09 -11.99
N LEU A 914 47.02 46.69 -13.21
CA LEU A 914 47.70 47.54 -14.20
C LEU A 914 46.91 47.75 -15.50
N VAL A 915 45.68 47.25 -15.54
CA VAL A 915 44.61 47.62 -16.48
C VAL A 915 43.51 48.23 -15.65
#